data_AF-A0A496ULY8-F1
#
_entry.id   AF-A0A496ULY8-F1
#
_cell.length_a   1.000
_cell.length_b   1.000
_cell.length_c   1.000
_cell.angle_alpha   90.00
_cell.angle_beta   90.00
_cell.angle_gamma   90.00
#
_symmetry.space_group_name_H-M   'P 1'
#
loop_
_entity.id
_entity.type
_entity.pdbx_description
1 polymer ?
#
loop_
_entity_poly.entity_id
_entity_poly.type
_entity_poly.pdbx_seq_one_letter_code
_entity_poly.pdbx_strand_id
1 'polypeptide(L)'
;MISLLLLCVSVSQLTASVSTDPSRGYSTVLTFEDPVVINTEAGSYPVFQGIPLRYAAGEPVRPSLTLFIPVPDGAAPELSYSAASYRSTGITLSQARTPAIEGEGLAAMEIDADPLPPEERHVVFNGIIPLAGTRVAMVTVYPVAGERGSTFASRIDIHLQWDPVPGGISIENHPLLRHIAPEDCLYWRNSTDSAAESIFWGKPWARIAVENTGGYTVSGNDLAAAGCEITGSPSASLRLFTGPGLMFSDDPADSHELSEVAVAVNDLDNDGIFDGDDYIEFFGRGLSRWEVSDQDVLRLQHRYATHNVYWLTWGSENGRRIDGISGQPDSSPAWGNSILTDLWLREEHIWMPHHEGTTGWIWETISEGQTITETFQVSGSGNSSIAISVVTDEYQSRTVAVYINGTHVLTDTWSGSGSRILMADSLQLSGSCTIEIELVEDAGEGILGLASIQVIHPDQPGDLTGTALFPSREKTGRYNFSASGVSSNCSAYSISDFNSPELITGTEFAGGELEFSYSADTLSALILMDSGDWMAPDTIISSNPGRLVGTVLDGDRLIVVHPSLYNGIFGIETLSSMQGHNPVVATTTEIYDEFGQGVADPGAIRSAVRWGMDDWSGGLSGVILTGDGHYDFLGHATTQPVMIPPWIKLMTSNSSCVDDMYIMVHEDALLPEVPIARIPVDNLSQLGTCTAKLLAYNDDRNSGTWMNRALIVADDEWGQGPAWNETYHTLNSELITEEVLPRWVSREKFYLIEYPWPPGPLNPDGPHPEKPEARESFIDTFNEGFLFLLYQGHGAADQIAHEVMMLGEDVSTFVNGHRLPVSFWGTCDVGHFDNPGSDAISETLIYHPAGGCISSVAATRGTYGSANYQYFRSVIDSLCFHQDLTVGDAVWHSKLAFAGSYGSNNKYYVLFGYPDMPLPLPASDGSIILSDDTLWSGELNTVSGNGFQSDGLAFIEILESSSNVIYTCLGGAQIPYIKYGGTAYSGSQLVEGGEFSIDCFIPVQSMIGSMARAAALALSSQFAVSGAFDPADLALGTPQGGDLEGPSVNMWIRGYEGIEHPQLTGDITLEAELTDSSGICLLGGSGKELNLFVDGNGNNVSSYFSYNRGSSITGKLMYTLQSMSTGEHTLILWSVDGLGNSSMDTLTISILEDSDLDITEALVYPNPGNGRRCFSFRISEDAQVTVSIFTVAGTRIEDLTQICSQGYNQILWNGLDHDGDPVASGPYIYKINAEALGTSVFSRTTEEFGILAVIRED
;
A
#
# COMPACT_ATOMS: atom_id res chain seq x y z
N MET A 1 35.50 -7.77 -12.49
CA MET A 1 36.34 -8.53 -11.52
C MET A 1 36.36 -7.80 -10.18
N ILE A 2 35.21 -7.77 -9.49
CA ILE A 2 35.07 -7.42 -8.07
C ILE A 2 34.08 -8.47 -7.56
N SER A 3 34.57 -9.57 -7.00
CA SER A 3 33.72 -10.49 -6.24
C SER A 3 33.53 -9.86 -4.87
N LEU A 4 32.51 -9.01 -4.74
CA LEU A 4 32.00 -8.58 -3.45
C LEU A 4 31.02 -9.67 -2.97
N LEU A 5 31.61 -10.55 -2.18
CA LEU A 5 31.04 -11.45 -1.19
C LEU A 5 29.53 -11.33 -0.92
N LEU A 6 28.85 -12.47 -1.05
CA LEU A 6 27.49 -12.78 -0.59
C LEU A 6 27.18 -12.09 0.75
N LEU A 7 26.12 -11.29 0.77
CA LEU A 7 25.43 -10.92 1.99
C LEU A 7 24.43 -12.03 2.29
N CYS A 8 24.35 -12.44 3.54
CA CYS A 8 23.09 -12.92 4.10
C CYS A 8 22.82 -11.97 5.26
N VAL A 9 21.71 -11.25 5.23
CA VAL A 9 21.26 -10.38 6.33
C VAL A 9 20.62 -11.24 7.44
N SER A 10 21.34 -12.28 7.89
CA SER A 10 21.01 -12.94 9.15
C SER A 10 22.15 -12.76 10.14
N VAL A 11 21.78 -12.24 11.32
CA VAL A 11 22.65 -12.10 12.49
C VAL A 11 23.31 -13.45 12.88
N SER A 12 22.71 -14.58 12.47
CA SER A 12 23.22 -15.93 12.74
C SER A 12 24.57 -16.24 12.08
N GLN A 13 24.92 -15.64 10.93
CA GLN A 13 26.16 -15.99 10.24
C GLN A 13 27.44 -15.35 10.84
N LEU A 14 27.29 -14.29 11.64
CA LEU A 14 28.43 -13.57 12.24
C LEU A 14 28.67 -13.91 13.71
N THR A 15 27.86 -14.78 14.31
CA THR A 15 27.85 -15.03 15.74
C THR A 15 28.32 -16.45 16.07
N ALA A 16 29.46 -16.56 16.76
CA ALA A 16 29.76 -17.77 17.51
C ALA A 16 29.12 -17.61 18.90
N SER A 17 27.97 -18.25 19.15
CA SER A 17 27.35 -18.24 20.48
C SER A 17 28.33 -18.89 21.47
N VAL A 18 28.66 -18.16 22.53
CA VAL A 18 29.52 -18.66 23.62
C VAL A 18 28.61 -18.81 24.83
N SER A 19 27.71 -19.80 24.80
CA SER A 19 26.64 -19.92 25.81
C SER A 19 27.16 -20.06 27.25
N THR A 20 26.67 -19.16 28.10
CA THR A 20 26.17 -19.44 29.44
C THR A 20 24.64 -19.45 29.39
N ASP A 21 23.98 -20.28 30.22
CA ASP A 21 22.51 -20.35 30.47
C ASP A 21 21.66 -19.18 29.89
N PRO A 22 20.85 -19.39 28.84
CA PRO A 22 20.10 -18.33 28.15
C PRO A 22 19.00 -17.69 29.01
N SER A 23 18.68 -18.27 30.17
CA SER A 23 17.80 -17.63 31.15
C SER A 23 18.44 -16.45 31.89
N ARG A 24 19.77 -16.26 31.75
CA ARG A 24 20.58 -15.29 32.52
C ARG A 24 21.22 -14.19 31.67
N GLY A 25 21.01 -14.23 30.36
CA GLY A 25 21.68 -13.29 29.46
C GLY A 25 21.93 -13.84 28.07
N TYR A 26 22.50 -12.97 27.26
CA TYR A 26 23.03 -13.28 25.94
C TYR A 26 24.50 -12.88 25.85
N SER A 27 25.32 -13.69 25.18
CA SER A 27 26.75 -13.39 24.99
C SER A 27 27.21 -13.85 23.62
N THR A 28 27.89 -12.98 22.91
CA THR A 28 28.36 -13.24 21.55
C THR A 28 29.69 -12.58 21.27
N VAL A 29 30.41 -13.12 20.27
CA VAL A 29 31.64 -12.55 19.76
C VAL A 29 31.45 -12.27 18.28
N LEU A 30 31.56 -11.00 17.91
CA LEU A 30 31.50 -10.55 16.52
C LEU A 30 32.92 -10.34 16.01
N THR A 31 33.21 -10.90 14.84
CA THR A 31 34.49 -10.70 14.15
C THR A 31 34.26 -10.06 12.79
N PHE A 32 35.09 -9.07 12.47
CA PHE A 32 34.96 -8.30 11.24
C PHE A 32 36.23 -8.48 10.39
N GLU A 33 36.03 -8.81 9.12
CA GLU A 33 37.11 -8.81 8.13
C GLU A 33 37.48 -7.38 7.70
N ASP A 34 38.51 -7.26 6.86
CA ASP A 34 38.95 -5.94 6.38
C ASP A 34 37.86 -5.34 5.46
N PRO A 35 37.45 -4.08 5.66
CA PRO A 35 36.35 -3.49 4.90
C PRO A 35 36.78 -3.09 3.49
N VAL A 36 35.79 -2.97 2.60
CA VAL A 36 35.95 -2.28 1.31
C VAL A 36 35.63 -0.80 1.50
N VAL A 37 36.43 0.08 0.94
CA VAL A 37 36.18 1.53 0.99
C VAL A 37 35.44 1.95 -0.26
N ILE A 38 34.24 2.52 -0.07
CA ILE A 38 33.48 3.18 -1.13
C ILE A 38 33.87 4.66 -1.13
N ASN A 39 34.17 5.20 -2.31
CA ASN A 39 34.47 6.62 -2.51
C ASN A 39 33.33 7.23 -3.33
N THR A 40 32.70 8.25 -2.79
CA THR A 40 31.68 9.06 -3.45
C THR A 40 32.17 10.51 -3.56
N GLU A 41 31.41 11.34 -4.28
CA GLU A 41 31.70 12.78 -4.35
C GLU A 41 31.60 13.45 -2.96
N ALA A 42 30.71 12.94 -2.09
CA ALA A 42 30.50 13.42 -0.72
C ALA A 42 31.57 12.94 0.29
N GLY A 43 32.44 11.99 -0.07
CA GLY A 43 33.50 11.46 0.80
C GLY A 43 33.66 9.95 0.70
N SER A 44 34.33 9.34 1.67
CA SER A 44 34.52 7.88 1.72
C SER A 44 33.85 7.25 2.93
N TYR A 45 33.43 6.00 2.82
CA TYR A 45 32.95 5.21 3.95
C TYR A 45 33.33 3.72 3.81
N PRO A 46 33.49 2.99 4.92
CA PRO A 46 33.84 1.58 4.89
C PRO A 46 32.57 0.74 4.82
N VAL A 47 32.64 -0.39 4.11
CA VAL A 47 31.57 -1.39 4.01
C VAL A 47 32.15 -2.73 4.47
N PHE A 48 31.46 -3.39 5.39
CA PHE A 48 31.82 -4.72 5.87
C PHE A 48 30.81 -5.72 5.32
N GLN A 49 31.30 -6.92 5.01
CA GLN A 49 30.42 -8.01 4.62
C GLN A 49 29.42 -8.31 5.75
N GLY A 50 28.13 -8.37 5.40
CA GLY A 50 27.05 -8.71 6.32
C GLY A 50 26.63 -7.59 7.28
N ILE A 51 27.17 -6.37 7.15
CA ILE A 51 26.86 -5.27 8.07
C ILE A 51 26.12 -4.13 7.33
N PRO A 52 24.85 -3.85 7.69
CA PRO A 52 24.07 -2.73 7.19
C PRO A 52 24.80 -1.39 7.33
N LEU A 53 24.51 -0.44 6.42
CA LEU A 53 24.94 0.95 6.55
C LEU A 53 23.82 1.80 7.18
N ARG A 54 24.20 2.68 8.09
CA ARG A 54 23.30 3.65 8.73
C ARG A 54 23.25 4.94 7.92
N TYR A 55 22.03 5.38 7.59
CA TYR A 55 21.74 6.64 6.90
C TYR A 55 20.78 7.48 7.75
N ALA A 56 21.36 8.34 8.58
CA ALA A 56 20.63 9.32 9.38
C ALA A 56 21.15 10.71 9.02
N ALA A 57 20.25 11.62 8.61
CA ALA A 57 20.60 12.95 8.12
C ALA A 57 21.63 13.65 9.04
N GLY A 58 22.73 14.10 8.46
CA GLY A 58 23.84 14.75 9.17
C GLY A 58 24.87 13.80 9.79
N GLU A 59 24.53 12.53 10.06
CA GLU A 59 25.49 11.53 10.57
C GLU A 59 26.48 11.06 9.48
N PRO A 60 27.72 10.70 9.84
CA PRO A 60 28.63 10.04 8.91
C PRO A 60 28.11 8.65 8.51
N VAL A 61 28.17 8.34 7.21
CA VAL A 61 27.79 7.02 6.68
C VAL A 61 28.75 5.98 7.25
N ARG A 62 28.19 4.94 7.86
CA ARG A 62 28.98 3.90 8.54
C ARG A 62 28.22 2.59 8.72
N PRO A 63 28.95 1.48 8.87
CA PRO A 63 28.37 0.18 9.20
C PRO A 63 27.79 0.15 10.61
N SER A 64 26.60 -0.43 10.76
CA SER A 64 25.96 -0.70 12.03
C SER A 64 25.16 -2.01 11.98
N LEU A 65 25.27 -2.83 13.01
CA LEU A 65 24.46 -4.03 13.19
C LEU A 65 23.61 -3.89 14.45
N THR A 66 22.30 -4.08 14.35
CA THR A 66 21.40 -4.07 15.51
C THR A 66 21.08 -5.49 15.91
N LEU A 67 21.32 -5.83 17.18
CA LEU A 67 20.92 -7.11 17.77
C LEU A 67 19.61 -6.91 18.55
N PHE A 68 18.62 -7.74 18.24
CA PHE A 68 17.33 -7.80 18.92
C PHE A 68 17.33 -8.98 19.90
N ILE A 69 17.60 -8.73 21.18
CA ILE A 69 17.71 -9.79 22.19
C ILE A 69 16.46 -9.77 23.07
N PRO A 70 15.57 -10.77 23.01
CA PRO A 70 14.40 -10.80 23.87
C PRO A 70 14.80 -10.81 25.35
N VAL A 71 14.06 -10.07 26.17
CA VAL A 71 14.32 -9.92 27.61
C VAL A 71 13.06 -10.22 28.42
N PRO A 72 13.18 -10.83 29.60
CA PRO A 72 12.02 -11.09 30.45
C PRO A 72 11.44 -9.78 31.00
N ASP A 73 10.15 -9.80 31.30
CA ASP A 73 9.51 -8.66 31.97
C ASP A 73 10.11 -8.39 33.35
N GLY A 74 10.26 -7.11 33.70
CA GLY A 74 10.92 -6.65 34.92
C GLY A 74 12.44 -6.86 34.98
N ALA A 75 13.07 -7.44 33.94
CA ALA A 75 14.52 -7.60 33.91
C ALA A 75 15.25 -6.25 33.75
N ALA A 76 16.39 -6.11 34.44
CA ALA A 76 17.29 -4.96 34.32
C ALA A 76 18.60 -5.42 33.64
N PRO A 77 18.63 -5.52 32.30
CA PRO A 77 19.79 -6.04 31.58
C PRO A 77 21.00 -5.11 31.72
N GLU A 78 22.14 -5.67 32.10
CA GLU A 78 23.43 -4.98 32.19
C GLU A 78 24.28 -5.31 30.95
N LEU A 79 24.56 -4.29 30.14
CA LEU A 79 25.44 -4.42 28.97
C LEU A 79 26.91 -4.18 29.37
N SER A 80 27.79 -5.12 29.00
CA SER A 80 29.23 -4.94 28.98
C SER A 80 29.82 -5.44 27.66
N TYR A 81 30.91 -4.81 27.19
CA TYR A 81 31.59 -5.23 25.97
C TYR A 81 33.09 -4.98 26.04
N SER A 82 33.85 -5.66 25.17
CA SER A 82 35.24 -5.34 24.90
C SER A 82 35.52 -5.33 23.39
N ALA A 83 36.18 -4.28 22.90
CA ALA A 83 36.63 -4.17 21.52
C ALA A 83 38.16 -4.32 21.44
N ALA A 84 38.65 -5.13 20.51
CA ALA A 84 40.07 -5.44 20.39
C ALA A 84 40.52 -5.58 18.93
N SER A 85 41.83 -5.78 18.76
CA SER A 85 42.43 -6.08 17.45
C SER A 85 42.15 -5.01 16.40
N TYR A 86 42.39 -3.74 16.75
CA TYR A 86 42.15 -2.61 15.85
C TYR A 86 42.99 -2.69 14.58
N ARG A 87 42.34 -2.48 13.43
CA ARG A 87 42.95 -2.44 12.09
C ARG A 87 42.56 -1.16 11.37
N SER A 88 43.26 -0.85 10.28
CA SER A 88 42.95 0.30 9.42
C SER A 88 41.73 0.00 8.56
N THR A 89 40.81 0.96 8.39
CA THR A 89 39.73 0.87 7.40
C THR A 89 40.21 1.18 5.98
N GLY A 90 41.36 1.83 5.83
CA GLY A 90 41.89 2.27 4.54
C GLY A 90 41.35 3.62 4.06
N ILE A 91 40.46 4.27 4.82
CA ILE A 91 39.93 5.60 4.48
C ILE A 91 41.02 6.67 4.61
N THR A 92 41.20 7.44 3.53
CA THR A 92 42.17 8.55 3.46
C THR A 92 41.53 9.91 3.15
N LEU A 93 40.25 9.94 2.78
CA LEU A 93 39.46 11.16 2.48
C LEU A 93 38.54 11.52 3.66
N SER A 94 37.82 12.65 3.57
CA SER A 94 36.76 13.00 4.51
C SER A 94 35.64 11.95 4.50
N GLN A 95 35.07 11.66 5.66
CA GLN A 95 33.97 10.70 5.76
C GLN A 95 32.70 11.28 5.13
N ALA A 96 32.03 10.50 4.27
CA ALA A 96 30.75 10.90 3.69
C ALA A 96 29.68 11.05 4.78
N ARG A 97 28.78 12.02 4.59
CA ARG A 97 27.65 12.26 5.51
C ARG A 97 26.33 12.04 4.79
N THR A 98 25.33 11.63 5.56
CA THR A 98 23.97 11.42 5.06
C THR A 98 23.32 12.78 4.80
N PRO A 99 22.73 13.03 3.61
CA PRO A 99 21.98 14.24 3.33
C PRO A 99 20.61 14.27 4.03
N ALA A 100 19.90 15.39 3.92
CA ALA A 100 18.47 15.53 4.25
C ALA A 100 17.64 15.62 2.95
N ILE A 101 16.33 15.44 3.00
CA ILE A 101 15.41 15.59 1.86
C ILE A 101 14.60 16.86 2.00
N GLU A 102 14.41 17.53 0.87
CA GLU A 102 13.48 18.63 0.68
C GLU A 102 12.65 18.39 -0.60
N GLY A 103 11.39 18.82 -0.62
CA GLY A 103 10.48 18.64 -1.76
C GLY A 103 9.68 17.32 -1.78
N GLU A 104 8.84 17.15 -2.79
CA GLU A 104 7.94 16.00 -3.00
C GLU A 104 7.95 15.56 -4.48
N GLY A 105 7.58 14.31 -4.75
CA GLY A 105 7.50 13.71 -6.09
C GLY A 105 8.80 13.85 -6.89
N LEU A 106 8.66 14.15 -8.18
CA LEU A 106 9.79 14.39 -9.10
C LEU A 106 10.61 15.65 -8.76
N ALA A 107 10.16 16.49 -7.82
CA ALA A 107 10.88 17.66 -7.35
C ALA A 107 11.66 17.42 -6.05
N ALA A 108 11.54 16.23 -5.43
CA ALA A 108 12.27 15.88 -4.23
C ALA A 108 13.78 15.85 -4.48
N MET A 109 14.57 16.37 -3.53
CA MET A 109 16.02 16.46 -3.65
C MET A 109 16.76 16.22 -2.33
N GLU A 110 17.98 15.68 -2.44
CA GLU A 110 18.92 15.56 -1.33
C GLU A 110 19.66 16.90 -1.11
N ILE A 111 19.56 17.45 0.10
CA ILE A 111 20.25 18.67 0.55
C ILE A 111 21.29 18.38 1.64
N ASP A 112 22.30 19.25 1.75
CA ASP A 112 23.28 19.15 2.83
C ASP A 112 22.60 19.28 4.20
N ALA A 113 22.76 18.25 5.04
CA ALA A 113 22.26 18.25 6.41
C ALA A 113 23.31 18.83 7.39
N ASP A 114 22.84 19.44 8.47
CA ASP A 114 23.70 19.89 9.55
C ASP A 114 24.53 18.72 10.12
N PRO A 115 25.87 18.86 10.22
CA PRO A 115 26.72 17.73 10.57
C PRO A 115 26.55 17.30 12.04
N LEU A 116 26.21 16.02 12.24
CA LEU A 116 26.11 15.40 13.56
C LEU A 116 27.39 14.60 13.90
N PRO A 117 27.83 14.57 15.17
CA PRO A 117 28.99 13.77 15.57
C PRO A 117 28.69 12.27 15.45
N PRO A 118 29.67 11.42 15.08
CA PRO A 118 29.48 9.97 15.10
C PRO A 118 29.43 9.43 16.53
N GLU A 119 28.77 8.28 16.70
CA GLU A 119 28.84 7.48 17.93
C GLU A 119 30.30 7.15 18.29
N GLU A 120 30.67 7.37 19.55
CA GLU A 120 32.01 7.15 20.09
C GLU A 120 32.22 5.71 20.57
N ARG A 121 31.14 4.97 20.85
CA ARG A 121 31.17 3.60 21.36
C ARG A 121 30.99 2.56 20.26
N HIS A 122 31.68 1.44 20.41
CA HIS A 122 31.49 0.28 19.53
C HIS A 122 30.19 -0.48 19.79
N VAL A 123 29.65 -0.41 21.00
CA VAL A 123 28.40 -1.08 21.37
C VAL A 123 27.55 -0.12 22.19
N VAL A 124 26.32 0.07 21.76
CA VAL A 124 25.34 0.97 22.37
C VAL A 124 24.12 0.15 22.78
N PHE A 125 23.69 0.30 24.03
CA PHE A 125 22.39 -0.18 24.47
C PHE A 125 21.36 0.89 24.16
N ASN A 126 20.48 0.64 23.18
CA ASN A 126 19.48 1.60 22.73
C ASN A 126 18.20 1.57 23.56
N GLY A 127 18.10 0.67 24.54
CA GLY A 127 16.95 0.50 25.41
C GLY A 127 16.27 -0.85 25.23
N ILE A 128 15.13 -1.00 25.90
CA ILE A 128 14.23 -2.15 25.76
C ILE A 128 12.98 -1.62 25.09
N ILE A 129 12.61 -2.20 23.96
CA ILE A 129 11.40 -1.83 23.22
C ILE A 129 10.42 -3.00 23.20
N PRO A 130 9.11 -2.74 23.07
CA PRO A 130 8.16 -3.76 22.68
C PRO A 130 8.37 -4.13 21.21
N LEU A 131 8.33 -5.42 20.89
CA LEU A 131 8.47 -5.95 19.53
C LEU A 131 7.92 -7.38 19.49
N ALA A 132 7.07 -7.68 18.50
CA ALA A 132 6.51 -9.01 18.28
C ALA A 132 5.89 -9.65 19.55
N GLY A 133 5.13 -8.87 20.34
CA GLY A 133 4.43 -9.38 21.53
C GLY A 133 5.32 -9.69 22.75
N THR A 134 6.57 -9.23 22.74
CA THR A 134 7.51 -9.36 23.87
C THR A 134 8.35 -8.09 24.03
N ARG A 135 9.13 -8.03 25.10
CA ARG A 135 10.17 -7.02 25.31
C ARG A 135 11.49 -7.47 24.67
N VAL A 136 12.17 -6.55 24.00
CA VAL A 136 13.44 -6.80 23.28
C VAL A 136 14.45 -5.72 23.61
N ALA A 137 15.63 -6.13 24.10
CA ALA A 137 16.80 -5.29 24.22
C ALA A 137 17.40 -5.02 22.84
N MET A 138 17.50 -3.74 22.47
CA MET A 138 18.11 -3.31 21.21
C MET A 138 19.58 -2.91 21.46
N VAL A 139 20.51 -3.67 20.90
CA VAL A 139 21.96 -3.44 21.05
C VAL A 139 22.58 -3.17 19.69
N THR A 140 22.98 -1.92 19.43
CA THR A 140 23.65 -1.54 18.18
C THR A 140 25.16 -1.68 18.30
N VAL A 141 25.77 -2.32 17.30
CA VAL A 141 27.21 -2.55 17.19
C VAL A 141 27.76 -1.77 16.01
N TYR A 142 28.78 -0.95 16.27
CA TYR A 142 29.53 -0.20 15.27
C TYR A 142 30.95 -0.79 15.16
N PRO A 143 31.34 -1.40 14.04
CA PRO A 143 32.71 -1.84 13.84
C PRO A 143 33.70 -0.66 13.84
N VAL A 144 33.23 0.51 13.38
CA VAL A 144 33.96 1.77 13.27
C VAL A 144 33.33 2.79 14.23
N ALA A 145 34.09 3.29 15.20
CA ALA A 145 33.64 4.28 16.17
C ALA A 145 34.57 5.52 16.21
N GLY A 146 34.01 6.69 16.56
CA GLY A 146 34.73 7.96 16.66
C GLY A 146 35.00 8.69 15.34
N GLU A 147 35.42 9.95 15.43
CA GLU A 147 35.42 10.94 14.33
C GLU A 147 36.28 10.62 13.10
N ARG A 148 37.33 9.80 13.22
CA ARG A 148 38.28 9.64 12.10
C ARG A 148 37.90 8.57 11.11
N GLY A 149 37.00 7.64 11.47
CA GLY A 149 36.60 6.51 10.61
C GLY A 149 37.74 5.63 10.10
N SER A 150 38.98 5.87 10.52
CA SER A 150 40.20 5.33 9.91
C SER A 150 40.62 3.98 10.48
N THR A 151 40.00 3.56 11.58
CA THR A 151 40.26 2.27 12.23
C THR A 151 38.97 1.60 12.63
N PHE A 152 38.96 0.27 12.63
CA PHE A 152 37.84 -0.55 13.10
C PHE A 152 38.34 -1.61 14.09
N ALA A 153 37.46 -2.07 14.97
CA ALA A 153 37.74 -3.20 15.84
C ALA A 153 37.42 -4.50 15.09
N SER A 154 38.42 -5.35 14.82
CA SER A 154 38.19 -6.63 14.11
C SER A 154 37.58 -7.72 15.01
N ARG A 155 37.45 -7.46 16.31
CA ARG A 155 36.74 -8.32 17.27
C ARG A 155 36.03 -7.48 18.34
N ILE A 156 34.76 -7.77 18.56
CA ILE A 156 33.94 -7.18 19.62
C ILE A 156 33.25 -8.32 20.39
N ASP A 157 33.55 -8.46 21.67
CA ASP A 157 32.89 -9.39 22.59
C ASP A 157 31.78 -8.64 23.36
N ILE A 158 30.56 -9.17 23.35
CA ILE A 158 29.35 -8.53 23.91
C ILE A 158 28.73 -9.46 24.96
N HIS A 159 28.40 -8.90 26.12
CA HIS A 159 27.71 -9.60 27.20
C HIS A 159 26.54 -8.75 27.71
N LEU A 160 25.32 -9.26 27.56
CA LEU A 160 24.11 -8.70 28.13
C LEU A 160 23.60 -9.67 29.20
N GLN A 161 23.52 -9.24 30.46
CA GLN A 161 23.22 -10.14 31.59
C GLN A 161 22.06 -9.63 32.44
N TRP A 162 21.29 -10.55 33.01
CA TRP A 162 20.21 -10.24 33.95
C TRP A 162 20.03 -11.39 34.96
N ASP A 163 19.27 -11.13 36.03
CA ASP A 163 18.92 -12.16 37.01
C ASP A 163 18.02 -13.24 36.38
N PRO A 164 18.24 -14.54 36.66
CA PRO A 164 17.50 -15.62 36.02
C PRO A 164 15.98 -15.52 36.21
N VAL A 165 15.23 -15.53 35.10
CA VAL A 165 13.76 -15.57 35.10
C VAL A 165 13.28 -16.89 34.46
N PRO A 166 12.55 -17.76 35.19
CA PRO A 166 12.02 -19.00 34.63
C PRO A 166 10.89 -18.75 33.63
N GLY A 167 10.52 -19.76 32.84
CA GLY A 167 9.35 -19.71 31.94
C GLY A 167 9.62 -19.17 30.52
N GLY A 168 10.89 -18.94 30.15
CA GLY A 168 11.23 -18.57 28.79
C GLY A 168 10.96 -19.68 27.77
N ILE A 169 10.50 -19.29 26.59
CA ILE A 169 10.18 -20.16 25.45
C ILE A 169 11.25 -19.96 24.39
N SER A 170 11.68 -21.03 23.70
CA SER A 170 12.66 -20.89 22.61
C SER A 170 12.08 -20.05 21.47
N ILE A 171 12.88 -19.10 20.96
CA ILE A 171 12.51 -18.21 19.84
C ILE A 171 12.17 -18.97 18.55
N GLU A 172 12.66 -20.21 18.37
CA GLU A 172 12.34 -21.07 17.22
C GLU A 172 10.84 -21.36 17.09
N ASN A 173 10.09 -21.28 18.19
CA ASN A 173 8.65 -21.46 18.21
C ASN A 173 7.86 -20.14 18.05
N HIS A 174 8.54 -19.01 17.82
CA HIS A 174 7.91 -17.72 17.63
C HIS A 174 7.84 -17.38 16.13
N PRO A 175 6.68 -17.00 15.58
CA PRO A 175 6.52 -16.75 14.14
C PRO A 175 7.46 -15.65 13.60
N LEU A 176 7.61 -14.55 14.34
CA LEU A 176 8.44 -13.40 13.93
C LEU A 176 9.86 -13.39 14.51
N LEU A 177 10.02 -13.52 15.84
CA LEU A 177 11.33 -13.39 16.50
C LEU A 177 12.38 -14.38 15.99
N ARG A 178 12.01 -15.57 15.50
CA ARG A 178 12.94 -16.53 14.89
C ARG A 178 13.73 -15.95 13.73
N HIS A 179 13.22 -14.91 13.07
CA HIS A 179 13.87 -14.27 11.91
C HIS A 179 14.78 -13.10 12.30
N ILE A 180 14.58 -12.47 13.47
CA ILE A 180 15.30 -11.25 13.87
C ILE A 180 16.19 -11.40 15.11
N ALA A 181 15.86 -12.32 16.01
CA ALA A 181 16.61 -12.53 17.24
C ALA A 181 17.76 -13.52 17.00
N PRO A 182 18.89 -13.40 17.71
CA PRO A 182 19.95 -14.40 17.64
C PRO A 182 19.46 -15.79 18.07
N GLU A 183 20.00 -16.84 17.44
CA GLU A 183 19.75 -18.24 17.78
C GLU A 183 19.96 -18.53 19.29
N ASP A 184 19.32 -19.60 19.78
CA ASP A 184 19.36 -20.05 21.18
C ASP A 184 18.80 -19.06 22.23
N CYS A 185 18.21 -17.94 21.81
CA CYS A 185 17.52 -17.04 22.74
C CYS A 185 16.20 -17.63 23.27
N LEU A 186 15.80 -17.15 24.44
CA LEU A 186 14.46 -17.36 24.99
C LEU A 186 13.68 -16.06 24.88
N TYR A 187 12.36 -16.14 24.70
CA TYR A 187 11.42 -15.03 24.83
C TYR A 187 10.39 -15.32 25.92
N TRP A 188 9.74 -14.27 26.42
CA TRP A 188 8.73 -14.35 27.47
C TRP A 188 7.48 -13.63 26.99
N ARG A 189 6.33 -14.29 27.06
CA ARG A 189 5.06 -13.63 26.77
C ARG A 189 4.70 -12.73 27.93
N ASN A 190 4.20 -11.54 27.64
CA ASN A 190 3.52 -10.73 28.62
C ASN A 190 2.27 -11.50 29.09
N SER A 191 2.15 -11.77 30.39
CA SER A 191 0.99 -12.48 30.93
C SER A 191 -0.09 -11.47 31.32
N THR A 192 -1.29 -11.58 30.76
CA THR A 192 -2.50 -10.98 31.34
C THR A 192 -3.33 -12.06 32.03
N ASP A 193 -3.47 -11.92 33.35
CA ASP A 193 -4.44 -12.67 34.14
C ASP A 193 -5.82 -12.01 33.91
N SER A 194 -6.66 -12.68 33.12
CA SER A 194 -8.06 -12.41 32.77
C SER A 194 -8.32 -11.44 31.62
N ALA A 195 -8.88 -11.98 30.52
CA ALA A 195 -9.58 -11.21 29.51
C ALA A 195 -10.80 -10.54 30.17
N ALA A 196 -10.86 -9.20 30.12
CA ALA A 196 -12.05 -8.48 30.55
C ALA A 196 -13.21 -8.82 29.60
N GLU A 197 -14.39 -9.15 30.14
CA GLU A 197 -15.59 -9.27 29.31
C GLU A 197 -15.96 -7.89 28.76
N SER A 198 -16.27 -7.80 27.47
CA SER A 198 -16.78 -6.56 26.86
C SER A 198 -18.01 -6.08 27.62
N ILE A 199 -18.06 -4.78 27.96
CA ILE A 199 -19.23 -4.18 28.63
C ILE A 199 -20.51 -4.38 27.83
N PHE A 200 -20.37 -4.51 26.51
CA PHE A 200 -21.45 -4.71 25.56
C PHE A 200 -22.03 -6.14 25.57
N TRP A 201 -21.24 -7.13 25.98
CA TRP A 201 -21.56 -8.55 25.86
C TRP A 201 -22.90 -8.91 26.51
N GLY A 202 -23.77 -9.56 25.73
CA GLY A 202 -25.03 -10.15 26.20
C GLY A 202 -26.11 -9.16 26.64
N LYS A 203 -26.00 -7.87 26.29
CA LYS A 203 -26.97 -6.81 26.65
C LYS A 203 -27.61 -6.17 25.41
N PRO A 204 -28.86 -5.66 25.50
CA PRO A 204 -29.45 -4.85 24.44
C PRO A 204 -28.87 -3.44 24.46
N TRP A 205 -28.63 -2.86 23.29
CA TRP A 205 -28.08 -1.50 23.17
C TRP A 205 -28.82 -0.67 22.12
N ALA A 206 -29.02 0.60 22.44
CA ALA A 206 -29.32 1.65 21.47
C ALA A 206 -28.09 2.54 21.32
N ARG A 207 -27.60 2.70 20.08
CA ARG A 207 -26.57 3.65 19.69
C ARG A 207 -27.25 4.99 19.38
N ILE A 208 -26.88 6.02 20.12
CA ILE A 208 -27.46 7.36 20.04
C ILE A 208 -26.35 8.32 19.60
N ALA A 209 -26.48 8.97 18.44
CA ALA A 209 -25.49 9.93 17.97
C ALA A 209 -25.94 11.37 18.24
N VAL A 210 -25.00 12.21 18.69
CA VAL A 210 -25.23 13.63 18.94
C VAL A 210 -24.11 14.47 18.32
N GLU A 211 -24.47 15.50 17.56
CA GLU A 211 -23.49 16.44 16.99
C GLU A 211 -23.12 17.57 17.96
N ASN A 212 -24.12 18.15 18.63
CA ASN A 212 -23.99 19.37 19.41
C ASN A 212 -23.86 19.10 20.92
N THR A 213 -23.20 20.00 21.65
CA THR A 213 -23.17 19.94 23.12
C THR A 213 -24.45 20.59 23.67
N GLY A 214 -25.19 19.91 24.54
CA GLY A 214 -26.44 20.43 25.10
C GLY A 214 -27.29 19.36 25.78
N GLY A 215 -28.54 19.70 26.11
CA GLY A 215 -29.50 18.74 26.67
C GLY A 215 -30.26 17.98 25.58
N TYR A 216 -30.40 16.68 25.75
CA TYR A 216 -31.09 15.77 24.83
C TYR A 216 -32.23 15.03 25.51
N THR A 217 -33.30 14.78 24.76
CA THR A 217 -34.44 13.96 25.19
C THR A 217 -34.64 12.77 24.25
N VAL A 218 -34.94 11.60 24.84
CA VAL A 218 -35.23 10.36 24.09
C VAL A 218 -36.44 9.67 24.72
N SER A 219 -37.50 9.51 23.94
CA SER A 219 -38.73 8.85 24.39
C SER A 219 -38.72 7.34 24.14
N GLY A 220 -39.59 6.61 24.85
CA GLY A 220 -39.87 5.20 24.59
C GLY A 220 -40.35 4.96 23.17
N ASN A 221 -41.17 5.87 22.62
CA ASN A 221 -41.61 5.84 21.23
C ASN A 221 -40.44 5.98 20.24
N ASP A 222 -39.47 6.85 20.52
CA ASP A 222 -38.28 7.02 19.65
C ASP A 222 -37.45 5.72 19.59
N LEU A 223 -37.24 5.09 20.76
CA LEU A 223 -36.51 3.82 20.85
C LEU A 223 -37.26 2.68 20.16
N ALA A 224 -38.58 2.59 20.35
CA ALA A 224 -39.41 1.60 19.67
C ALA A 224 -39.39 1.79 18.14
N ALA A 225 -39.42 3.04 17.66
CA ALA A 225 -39.33 3.37 16.25
C ALA A 225 -37.96 3.01 15.65
N ALA A 226 -36.88 3.10 16.44
CA ALA A 226 -35.53 2.68 16.09
C ALA A 226 -35.30 1.15 16.18
N GLY A 227 -36.33 0.36 16.50
CA GLY A 227 -36.23 -1.09 16.64
C GLY A 227 -35.54 -1.56 17.93
N CYS A 228 -35.47 -0.71 18.95
CA CYS A 228 -34.97 -1.07 20.27
C CYS A 228 -36.12 -1.67 21.11
N GLU A 229 -36.02 -2.95 21.46
CA GLU A 229 -37.04 -3.65 22.26
C GLU A 229 -36.98 -3.24 23.74
N ILE A 230 -37.44 -2.01 24.05
CA ILE A 230 -37.40 -1.45 25.41
C ILE A 230 -38.69 -1.63 26.21
N THR A 231 -39.84 -1.82 25.54
CA THR A 231 -41.16 -1.90 26.18
C THR A 231 -41.21 -2.97 27.27
N GLY A 232 -41.66 -2.60 28.47
CA GLY A 232 -41.73 -3.50 29.63
C GLY A 232 -40.47 -3.52 30.50
N SER A 233 -39.43 -2.73 30.15
CA SER A 233 -38.21 -2.60 30.95
C SER A 233 -38.43 -1.71 32.16
N PRO A 234 -37.88 -2.03 33.34
CA PRO A 234 -37.99 -1.15 34.50
C PRO A 234 -37.33 0.20 34.25
N SER A 235 -38.00 1.32 34.55
CA SER A 235 -37.49 2.69 34.35
C SER A 235 -36.20 2.95 35.14
N ALA A 236 -36.00 2.23 36.26
CA ALA A 236 -34.77 2.29 37.04
C ALA A 236 -33.57 1.63 36.34
N SER A 237 -33.80 0.70 35.41
CA SER A 237 -32.74 -0.09 34.75
C SER A 237 -32.08 0.57 33.55
N LEU A 238 -32.56 1.75 33.12
CA LEU A 238 -31.95 2.50 32.02
C LEU A 238 -30.59 3.06 32.45
N ARG A 239 -29.55 2.71 31.68
CA ARG A 239 -28.15 3.12 31.86
C ARG A 239 -27.62 3.68 30.55
N LEU A 240 -27.04 4.87 30.59
CA LEU A 240 -26.46 5.54 29.43
C LEU A 240 -24.94 5.59 29.60
N PHE A 241 -24.19 5.31 28.55
CA PHE A 241 -22.73 5.35 28.55
C PHE A 241 -22.21 6.19 27.39
N THR A 242 -21.02 6.77 27.52
CA THR A 242 -20.33 7.45 26.41
C THR A 242 -18.82 7.34 26.59
N GLY A 243 -18.08 7.47 25.50
CA GLY A 243 -16.62 7.63 25.54
C GLY A 243 -16.22 9.08 25.87
N PRO A 244 -14.91 9.38 25.94
CA PRO A 244 -14.44 10.72 26.24
C PRO A 244 -14.75 11.74 25.13
N GLY A 245 -15.02 11.30 23.90
CA GLY A 245 -15.23 12.18 22.75
C GLY A 245 -14.00 13.03 22.44
N LEU A 246 -12.81 12.45 22.62
CA LEU A 246 -11.51 13.02 22.30
C LEU A 246 -10.89 12.22 21.15
N MET A 247 -10.02 12.86 20.37
CA MET A 247 -9.18 12.14 19.41
C MET A 247 -8.14 11.32 20.16
N PHE A 248 -7.79 10.14 19.63
CA PHE A 248 -6.63 9.42 20.12
C PHE A 248 -5.37 10.21 19.82
N SER A 249 -4.45 10.24 20.78
CA SER A 249 -3.14 10.86 20.61
C SER A 249 -2.19 9.95 19.83
N ASP A 250 -1.01 10.51 19.49
CA ASP A 250 0.10 9.73 18.94
C ASP A 250 0.69 8.72 19.96
N ASP A 251 0.32 8.83 21.24
CA ASP A 251 0.78 7.90 22.28
C ASP A 251 0.21 6.50 22.02
N PRO A 252 1.05 5.47 21.84
CA PRO A 252 0.58 4.08 21.72
C PRO A 252 -0.17 3.56 22.95
N ALA A 253 0.07 4.12 24.14
CA ALA A 253 -0.60 3.70 25.34
C ALA A 253 -2.03 4.27 25.49
N ASP A 254 -2.41 5.23 24.63
CA ASP A 254 -3.70 5.89 24.71
C ASP A 254 -4.85 4.90 24.51
N SER A 255 -5.84 4.98 25.39
CA SER A 255 -7.01 4.11 25.36
C SER A 255 -8.20 4.85 25.91
N HIS A 256 -9.36 4.58 25.33
CA HIS A 256 -10.60 5.19 25.74
C HIS A 256 -11.54 4.13 26.35
N GLU A 257 -12.28 4.51 27.38
CA GLU A 257 -13.23 3.64 28.07
C GLU A 257 -14.62 4.28 28.14
N LEU A 258 -15.65 3.44 28.23
CA LEU A 258 -17.02 3.90 28.44
C LEU A 258 -17.22 4.35 29.89
N SER A 259 -17.78 5.55 30.06
CA SER A 259 -18.22 6.09 31.35
C SER A 259 -19.74 6.18 31.41
N GLU A 260 -20.32 5.85 32.57
CA GLU A 260 -21.76 5.95 32.78
C GLU A 260 -22.20 7.40 32.99
N VAL A 261 -23.20 7.83 32.23
CA VAL A 261 -23.79 9.17 32.19
C VAL A 261 -25.07 9.19 33.03
N ALA A 262 -25.19 10.18 33.91
CA ALA A 262 -26.39 10.40 34.69
C ALA A 262 -27.56 10.87 33.80
N VAL A 263 -28.72 10.23 33.96
CA VAL A 263 -29.95 10.58 33.22
C VAL A 263 -31.07 10.97 34.18
N ALA A 264 -31.92 11.91 33.77
CA ALA A 264 -33.23 12.09 34.38
C ALA A 264 -34.22 11.17 33.65
N VAL A 265 -34.98 10.36 34.40
CA VAL A 265 -36.00 9.46 33.84
C VAL A 265 -37.36 9.99 34.23
N ASN A 266 -38.14 10.37 33.22
CA ASN A 266 -39.46 10.93 33.37
C ASN A 266 -40.50 9.87 33.00
N ASP A 267 -40.88 9.07 34.01
CA ASP A 267 -41.99 8.12 33.97
C ASP A 267 -43.30 8.89 34.20
N LEU A 268 -44.06 9.10 33.13
CA LEU A 268 -45.19 10.02 33.11
C LEU A 268 -46.43 9.45 33.80
N ASP A 269 -46.61 8.14 33.78
CA ASP A 269 -47.76 7.48 34.41
C ASP A 269 -47.44 6.88 35.80
N ASN A 270 -46.16 6.90 36.19
CA ASN A 270 -45.59 6.45 37.46
C ASN A 270 -45.81 4.96 37.75
N ASP A 271 -45.80 4.12 36.71
CA ASP A 271 -45.97 2.68 36.86
C ASP A 271 -44.65 1.90 37.06
N GLY A 272 -43.50 2.58 36.91
CA GLY A 272 -42.15 2.04 37.08
C GLY A 272 -41.63 1.25 35.88
N ILE A 273 -42.36 1.26 34.77
CA ILE A 273 -42.01 0.70 33.47
C ILE A 273 -41.69 1.86 32.53
N PHE A 274 -40.72 1.69 31.64
CA PHE A 274 -40.40 2.70 30.63
C PHE A 274 -41.07 2.32 29.31
N ASP A 275 -42.12 3.04 28.91
CA ASP A 275 -42.80 2.83 27.65
C ASP A 275 -43.48 4.10 27.07
N GLY A 276 -44.05 3.97 25.87
CA GLY A 276 -44.87 5.00 25.25
C GLY A 276 -44.23 6.40 25.22
N ASP A 277 -44.88 7.34 25.92
CA ASP A 277 -44.49 8.76 25.98
C ASP A 277 -43.48 9.06 27.12
N ASP A 278 -43.05 8.06 27.90
CA ASP A 278 -41.96 8.23 28.86
C ASP A 278 -40.68 8.61 28.15
N TYR A 279 -39.82 9.36 28.83
CA TYR A 279 -38.57 9.83 28.23
C TYR A 279 -37.43 9.96 29.23
N ILE A 280 -36.22 9.87 28.69
CA ILE A 280 -35.01 10.24 29.42
C ILE A 280 -34.48 11.58 28.94
N GLU A 281 -33.90 12.33 29.86
CA GLU A 281 -33.15 13.56 29.60
C GLU A 281 -31.70 13.36 30.05
N PHE A 282 -30.75 13.80 29.22
CA PHE A 282 -29.32 13.73 29.53
C PHE A 282 -28.56 14.88 28.87
N PHE A 283 -27.33 15.12 29.33
CA PHE A 283 -26.45 16.12 28.74
C PHE A 283 -25.44 15.47 27.79
N GLY A 284 -25.58 15.78 26.51
CA GLY A 284 -24.72 15.32 25.44
C GLY A 284 -23.54 16.26 25.21
N ARG A 285 -22.39 15.72 24.81
CA ARG A 285 -21.19 16.44 24.40
C ARG A 285 -20.94 16.19 22.93
N GLY A 286 -20.88 17.26 22.15
CA GLY A 286 -20.41 17.22 20.78
C GLY A 286 -18.91 16.98 20.68
N LEU A 287 -18.46 16.50 19.53
CA LEU A 287 -17.02 16.34 19.23
C LEU A 287 -16.34 17.68 18.90
N SER A 288 -17.11 18.70 18.53
CA SER A 288 -16.66 20.09 18.49
C SER A 288 -17.28 20.88 19.63
N ARG A 289 -16.48 21.29 20.61
CA ARG A 289 -17.00 21.88 21.86
C ARG A 289 -15.98 22.78 22.56
N TRP A 290 -16.49 23.55 23.51
CA TRP A 290 -15.68 24.28 24.48
C TRP A 290 -15.52 23.47 25.76
N GLU A 291 -14.33 23.48 26.34
CA GLU A 291 -14.01 22.74 27.56
C GLU A 291 -13.08 23.56 28.47
N VAL A 292 -13.30 23.47 29.79
CA VAL A 292 -12.50 24.20 30.78
C VAL A 292 -11.22 23.43 31.08
N SER A 293 -10.09 24.12 31.08
CA SER A 293 -8.77 23.59 31.47
C SER A 293 -8.01 24.64 32.26
N ASP A 294 -7.71 24.39 33.55
CA ASP A 294 -6.90 25.26 34.42
C ASP A 294 -7.25 26.77 34.38
N GLN A 295 -8.54 27.11 34.40
CA GLN A 295 -9.15 28.45 34.24
C GLN A 295 -9.33 28.97 32.80
N ASP A 296 -8.65 28.38 31.82
CA ASP A 296 -8.84 28.67 30.41
C ASP A 296 -10.02 27.86 29.83
N VAL A 297 -10.55 28.32 28.69
CA VAL A 297 -11.57 27.59 27.94
C VAL A 297 -11.03 27.33 26.55
N LEU A 298 -10.84 26.05 26.24
CA LEU A 298 -10.21 25.59 25.01
C LEU A 298 -11.28 25.06 24.05
N ARG A 299 -11.08 25.28 22.76
CA ARG A 299 -11.87 24.65 21.72
C ARG A 299 -11.27 23.27 21.41
N LEU A 300 -12.09 22.24 21.52
CA LEU A 300 -11.79 20.92 21.00
C LEU A 300 -12.50 20.72 19.67
N GLN A 301 -11.81 20.09 18.72
CA GLN A 301 -12.35 19.69 17.42
C GLN A 301 -11.81 18.31 17.08
N HIS A 302 -12.69 17.43 16.59
CA HIS A 302 -12.33 16.08 16.19
C HIS A 302 -12.16 16.01 14.67
N ARG A 303 -11.04 15.46 14.21
CA ARG A 303 -10.65 15.44 12.78
C ARG A 303 -11.35 14.35 11.96
N TYR A 304 -11.74 13.25 12.62
CA TYR A 304 -12.25 12.05 11.94
C TYR A 304 -13.77 11.85 12.04
N ALA A 305 -14.46 12.61 12.88
CA ALA A 305 -15.88 12.41 13.15
C ALA A 305 -16.56 13.69 13.62
N THR A 306 -17.83 13.86 13.29
CA THR A 306 -18.66 15.01 13.72
C THR A 306 -19.59 14.69 14.89
N HIS A 307 -19.94 13.41 15.07
CA HIS A 307 -20.89 12.98 16.09
C HIS A 307 -20.22 12.19 17.20
N ASN A 308 -20.54 12.54 18.45
CA ASN A 308 -20.23 11.70 19.60
C ASN A 308 -21.32 10.64 19.77
N VAL A 309 -20.98 9.54 20.43
CA VAL A 309 -21.88 8.39 20.58
C VAL A 309 -22.19 8.11 22.04
N TYR A 310 -23.47 7.86 22.29
CA TYR A 310 -24.02 7.45 23.55
C TYR A 310 -24.68 6.07 23.40
N TRP A 311 -24.45 5.20 24.37
CA TRP A 311 -24.90 3.81 24.39
C TRP A 311 -25.90 3.62 25.52
N LEU A 312 -27.18 3.47 25.17
CA LEU A 312 -28.25 3.21 26.13
C LEU A 312 -28.51 1.71 26.24
N THR A 313 -28.55 1.18 27.46
CA THR A 313 -28.94 -0.21 27.76
C THR A 313 -29.99 -0.25 28.86
N TRP A 314 -30.65 -1.40 29.01
CA TRP A 314 -31.75 -1.62 29.95
C TRP A 314 -31.83 -3.07 30.42
N GLY A 315 -32.63 -3.33 31.46
CA GLY A 315 -32.97 -4.68 31.93
C GLY A 315 -31.94 -5.35 32.85
N SER A 316 -30.87 -4.65 33.22
CA SER A 316 -29.82 -5.15 34.12
C SER A 316 -29.85 -4.46 35.50
N GLU A 317 -28.85 -3.64 35.80
CA GLU A 317 -28.70 -2.91 37.06
C GLU A 317 -29.37 -1.53 36.99
N ASN A 318 -29.57 -0.92 38.16
CA ASN A 318 -30.06 0.46 38.21
C ASN A 318 -29.03 1.41 37.62
N GLY A 319 -29.47 2.34 36.77
CA GLY A 319 -28.58 3.33 36.20
C GLY A 319 -28.38 4.57 37.05
N ARG A 320 -27.35 5.32 36.67
CA ARG A 320 -27.04 6.61 37.27
C ARG A 320 -28.14 7.64 37.02
N ARG A 321 -28.44 8.48 38.01
CA ARG A 321 -29.46 9.53 37.94
C ARG A 321 -28.85 10.90 38.23
N ILE A 322 -29.46 11.95 37.69
CA ILE A 322 -29.07 13.34 37.95
C ILE A 322 -29.37 13.67 39.42
N ASP A 323 -28.32 14.00 40.17
CA ASP A 323 -28.42 14.41 41.57
C ASP A 323 -28.73 15.91 41.68
N GLY A 324 -29.09 16.36 42.88
CA GLY A 324 -29.43 17.76 43.15
C GLY A 324 -28.45 18.45 44.09
N ILE A 325 -28.02 19.65 43.75
CA ILE A 325 -27.28 20.57 44.63
C ILE A 325 -28.14 21.76 45.02
N SER A 326 -27.96 22.29 46.22
CA SER A 326 -28.78 23.42 46.70
C SER A 326 -28.30 24.74 46.10
N GLY A 327 -29.14 25.35 45.26
CA GLY A 327 -28.97 26.67 44.67
C GLY A 327 -29.83 27.77 45.29
N GLN A 328 -30.41 27.54 46.48
CA GLN A 328 -31.29 28.52 47.11
C GLN A 328 -30.60 29.90 47.25
N PRO A 329 -31.21 30.99 46.72
CA PRO A 329 -30.66 32.33 46.83
C PRO A 329 -30.32 32.73 48.27
N ASP A 330 -29.11 33.26 48.49
CA ASP A 330 -28.63 33.67 49.80
C ASP A 330 -28.01 35.09 49.79
N SER A 331 -27.29 35.48 50.85
CA SER A 331 -26.68 36.81 50.96
C SER A 331 -25.33 36.94 50.24
N SER A 332 -25.00 36.03 49.32
CA SER A 332 -23.78 36.11 48.51
C SER A 332 -23.81 37.31 47.56
N PRO A 333 -22.65 37.81 47.11
CA PRO A 333 -22.59 38.88 46.11
C PRO A 333 -23.28 38.47 44.80
N ALA A 334 -23.90 39.43 44.11
CA ALA A 334 -24.43 39.19 42.76
C ALA A 334 -23.29 38.93 41.76
N TRP A 335 -23.51 38.01 40.81
CA TRP A 335 -22.57 37.72 39.72
C TRP A 335 -22.39 38.92 38.78
N GLY A 336 -23.52 39.48 38.34
CA GLY A 336 -23.64 40.50 37.30
C GLY A 336 -24.78 40.14 36.33
N ASN A 337 -24.99 40.98 35.31
CA ASN A 337 -26.05 40.80 34.31
C ASN A 337 -25.54 40.18 32.99
N SER A 338 -24.26 39.82 32.94
CA SER A 338 -23.63 39.23 31.76
C SER A 338 -22.63 38.16 32.18
N ILE A 339 -22.33 37.26 31.24
CA ILE A 339 -21.28 36.26 31.33
C ILE A 339 -20.50 36.24 30.00
N LEU A 340 -19.19 35.99 30.05
CA LEU A 340 -18.38 35.83 28.85
C LEU A 340 -18.73 34.53 28.12
N THR A 341 -18.91 34.63 26.80
CA THR A 341 -19.16 33.52 25.89
C THR A 341 -18.29 33.63 24.64
N ASP A 342 -18.18 32.54 23.89
CA ASP A 342 -17.40 32.43 22.68
C ASP A 342 -18.28 32.24 21.45
N LEU A 343 -18.01 33.06 20.43
CA LEU A 343 -18.38 32.77 19.06
C LEU A 343 -17.15 32.23 18.32
N TRP A 344 -17.31 31.10 17.64
CA TRP A 344 -16.26 30.48 16.83
C TRP A 344 -16.67 30.47 15.36
N LEU A 345 -15.83 31.04 14.50
CA LEU A 345 -16.02 31.07 13.05
C LEU A 345 -14.84 30.32 12.41
N ARG A 346 -15.17 29.32 11.59
CA ARG A 346 -14.21 28.49 10.85
C ARG A 346 -14.95 27.77 9.73
N GLU A 347 -14.34 27.69 8.57
CA GLU A 347 -14.72 26.79 7.49
C GLU A 347 -13.48 25.98 7.09
N GLU A 348 -13.69 24.78 6.54
CA GLU A 348 -12.62 23.86 6.15
C GLU A 348 -12.64 23.73 4.63
N HIS A 349 -11.73 24.41 3.93
CA HIS A 349 -11.71 24.44 2.46
C HIS A 349 -10.38 24.02 1.85
N ILE A 350 -9.25 24.39 2.47
CA ILE A 350 -7.91 24.18 1.89
C ILE A 350 -7.07 23.34 2.85
N TRP A 351 -6.52 22.25 2.34
CA TRP A 351 -5.64 21.35 3.07
C TRP A 351 -4.23 21.94 3.21
N MET A 352 -3.79 22.25 4.43
CA MET A 352 -2.46 22.79 4.77
C MET A 352 -1.83 22.10 6.01
N PRO A 353 -1.59 20.77 5.95
CA PRO A 353 -1.19 19.96 7.11
C PRO A 353 0.20 20.29 7.67
N HIS A 354 1.07 20.94 6.90
CA HIS A 354 2.41 21.35 7.32
C HIS A 354 2.38 22.48 8.36
N HIS A 355 1.31 23.27 8.39
CA HIS A 355 1.28 24.54 9.10
C HIS A 355 0.01 24.74 9.96
N GLU A 356 -1.05 23.94 9.75
CA GLU A 356 -2.23 23.87 10.61
C GLU A 356 -2.26 22.55 11.39
N GLY A 357 -2.22 22.64 12.73
CA GLY A 357 -2.06 21.49 13.62
C GLY A 357 -3.34 21.02 14.32
N THR A 358 -4.51 21.61 14.00
CA THR A 358 -5.78 21.28 14.65
C THR A 358 -6.53 20.23 13.86
N THR A 359 -6.84 20.53 12.60
CA THR A 359 -7.55 19.62 11.67
C THR A 359 -6.75 19.40 10.40
N GLY A 360 -5.75 20.24 10.12
CA GLY A 360 -4.95 20.29 8.90
C GLY A 360 -5.60 21.13 7.80
N TRP A 361 -6.80 21.63 8.01
CA TRP A 361 -7.55 22.46 7.06
C TRP A 361 -7.51 23.94 7.46
N ILE A 362 -7.69 24.82 6.49
CA ILE A 362 -7.89 26.26 6.70
C ILE A 362 -9.10 26.75 5.89
N TRP A 363 -9.57 27.95 6.24
CA TRP A 363 -10.72 28.59 5.64
C TRP A 363 -10.42 29.16 4.24
N GLU A 364 -9.45 30.06 4.13
CA GLU A 364 -9.14 30.75 2.87
C GLU A 364 -7.72 31.36 2.89
N THR A 365 -7.13 31.56 1.72
CA THR A 365 -5.82 32.22 1.55
C THR A 365 -5.98 33.70 1.18
N ILE A 366 -5.15 34.56 1.78
CA ILE A 366 -5.11 36.00 1.57
C ILE A 366 -3.81 36.35 0.83
N SER A 367 -3.92 36.96 -0.35
CA SER A 367 -2.77 37.53 -1.08
C SER A 367 -2.51 39.00 -0.70
N GLU A 368 -1.31 39.51 -1.01
CA GLU A 368 -0.97 40.92 -0.75
C GLU A 368 -2.00 41.89 -1.36
N GLY A 369 -2.48 42.83 -0.55
CA GLY A 369 -3.49 43.82 -0.93
C GLY A 369 -4.92 43.27 -1.02
N GLN A 370 -5.14 41.98 -0.70
CA GLN A 370 -6.48 41.41 -0.55
C GLN A 370 -6.99 41.52 0.89
N THR A 371 -8.30 41.40 1.03
CA THR A 371 -8.99 41.47 2.32
C THR A 371 -10.08 40.42 2.37
N ILE A 372 -10.08 39.60 3.43
CA ILE A 372 -11.22 38.73 3.77
C ILE A 372 -12.18 39.54 4.62
N THR A 373 -13.48 39.42 4.34
CA THR A 373 -14.55 40.13 5.06
C THR A 373 -15.59 39.16 5.57
N GLU A 374 -15.79 39.13 6.89
CA GLU A 374 -16.75 38.25 7.54
C GLU A 374 -17.75 39.01 8.41
N THR A 375 -18.97 38.49 8.52
CA THR A 375 -20.02 39.12 9.34
C THR A 375 -20.51 38.20 10.43
N PHE A 376 -20.65 38.74 11.64
CA PHE A 376 -21.13 38.01 12.81
C PHE A 376 -22.05 38.86 13.70
N GLN A 377 -22.80 38.21 14.58
CA GLN A 377 -23.69 38.89 15.54
C GLN A 377 -23.16 38.72 16.96
N VAL A 378 -23.26 39.79 17.75
CA VAL A 378 -23.06 39.75 19.21
C VAL A 378 -24.21 40.48 19.91
N SER A 379 -24.76 39.90 20.97
CA SER A 379 -25.99 40.41 21.60
C SER A 379 -25.72 41.39 22.76
N GLY A 380 -24.62 41.18 23.48
CA GLY A 380 -24.23 42.03 24.60
C GLY A 380 -23.42 43.27 24.22
N SER A 381 -23.33 44.23 25.16
CA SER A 381 -22.45 45.39 25.06
C SER A 381 -21.44 45.36 26.21
N GLY A 382 -20.17 45.34 25.88
CA GLY A 382 -19.08 45.35 26.85
C GLY A 382 -17.74 44.98 26.22
N ASN A 383 -16.72 44.84 27.07
CA ASN A 383 -15.37 44.50 26.64
C ASN A 383 -15.36 43.11 26.00
N SER A 384 -15.08 43.08 24.70
CA SER A 384 -14.90 41.88 23.91
C SER A 384 -13.43 41.75 23.49
N SER A 385 -13.01 40.55 23.13
CA SER A 385 -11.74 40.29 22.47
C SER A 385 -11.94 39.41 21.25
N ILE A 386 -11.04 39.54 20.29
CA ILE A 386 -10.98 38.70 19.10
C ILE A 386 -9.59 38.07 19.00
N ALA A 387 -9.56 36.77 18.73
CA ALA A 387 -8.36 36.03 18.36
C ALA A 387 -8.53 35.47 16.94
N ILE A 388 -7.59 35.76 16.04
CA ILE A 388 -7.60 35.30 14.66
C ILE A 388 -6.42 34.36 14.48
N SER A 389 -6.70 33.12 14.14
CA SER A 389 -5.68 32.13 13.81
C SER A 389 -5.34 32.24 12.33
N VAL A 390 -4.07 32.53 12.04
CA VAL A 390 -3.53 32.56 10.67
C VAL A 390 -2.35 31.62 10.54
N VAL A 391 -2.06 31.21 9.31
CA VAL A 391 -1.05 30.23 8.97
C VAL A 391 -0.21 30.79 7.82
N THR A 392 1.11 30.66 7.90
CA THR A 392 2.02 31.05 6.82
C THR A 392 2.91 29.90 6.38
N ASP A 393 3.15 29.80 5.07
CA ASP A 393 3.93 28.72 4.45
C ASP A 393 5.45 28.97 4.50
N GLU A 394 5.86 30.20 4.18
CA GLU A 394 7.26 30.56 4.02
C GLU A 394 7.78 31.50 5.11
N TYR A 395 9.08 31.40 5.40
CA TYR A 395 9.77 32.32 6.29
C TYR A 395 9.92 33.69 5.64
N GLN A 396 8.90 34.54 5.82
CA GLN A 396 8.86 35.89 5.25
C GLN A 396 8.36 36.90 6.27
N SER A 397 8.68 38.19 6.04
CA SER A 397 8.14 39.30 6.84
C SER A 397 6.79 39.74 6.28
N ARG A 398 5.78 39.78 7.13
CA ARG A 398 4.39 40.12 6.74
C ARG A 398 3.78 41.11 7.70
N THR A 399 2.88 41.95 7.18
CA THR A 399 2.07 42.88 7.96
C THR A 399 0.60 42.65 7.71
N VAL A 400 -0.15 42.30 8.77
CA VAL A 400 -1.61 42.12 8.71
C VAL A 400 -2.30 43.24 9.47
N ALA A 401 -3.33 43.83 8.86
CA ALA A 401 -4.22 44.78 9.51
C ALA A 401 -5.61 44.16 9.67
N VAL A 402 -6.24 44.44 10.81
CA VAL A 402 -7.60 44.00 11.12
C VAL A 402 -8.46 45.22 11.35
N TYR A 403 -9.65 45.23 10.74
CA TYR A 403 -10.67 46.25 10.95
C TYR A 403 -11.96 45.60 11.42
N ILE A 404 -12.70 46.31 12.27
CA ILE A 404 -14.04 45.93 12.69
C ILE A 404 -14.98 47.10 12.42
N ASN A 405 -16.05 46.83 11.67
CA ASN A 405 -17.02 47.84 11.23
C ASN A 405 -16.33 49.03 10.53
N GLY A 406 -15.30 48.74 9.73
CA GLY A 406 -14.46 49.73 9.04
C GLY A 406 -13.53 50.54 9.95
N THR A 407 -13.43 50.22 11.24
CA THR A 407 -12.50 50.84 12.19
C THR A 407 -11.27 49.97 12.37
N HIS A 408 -10.08 50.53 12.21
CA HIS A 408 -8.82 49.82 12.46
C HIS A 408 -8.69 49.41 13.94
N VAL A 409 -8.44 48.12 14.19
CA VAL A 409 -8.33 47.57 15.56
C VAL A 409 -6.94 47.03 15.88
N LEU A 410 -6.23 46.47 14.89
CA LEU A 410 -4.92 45.85 15.07
C LEU A 410 -4.09 45.98 13.80
N THR A 411 -2.79 46.20 13.95
CA THR A 411 -1.79 45.85 12.95
C THR A 411 -0.69 45.07 13.64
N ASP A 412 -0.33 43.92 13.08
CA ASP A 412 0.77 43.10 13.55
C ASP A 412 1.75 42.84 12.40
N THR A 413 3.05 42.89 12.69
CA THR A 413 4.12 42.64 11.74
C THR A 413 5.07 41.61 12.32
N TRP A 414 5.35 40.55 11.57
CA TRP A 414 6.26 39.50 12.02
C TRP A 414 7.02 38.87 10.87
N SER A 415 8.10 38.15 11.19
CA SER A 415 8.81 37.28 10.26
C SER A 415 8.71 35.83 10.71
N GLY A 416 8.31 34.93 9.80
CA GLY A 416 8.28 33.49 10.06
C GLY A 416 7.24 32.72 9.25
N SER A 417 7.37 31.39 9.29
CA SER A 417 6.38 30.40 8.82
C SER A 417 5.65 29.76 10.00
N GLY A 418 4.54 29.06 9.72
CA GLY A 418 3.72 28.34 10.70
C GLY A 418 2.50 29.13 11.19
N SER A 419 1.88 28.63 12.26
CA SER A 419 0.68 29.24 12.84
C SER A 419 1.01 30.47 13.71
N ARG A 420 0.14 31.48 13.66
CA ARG A 420 0.18 32.68 14.50
C ARG A 420 -1.24 33.07 14.92
N ILE A 421 -1.38 33.54 16.15
CA ILE A 421 -2.62 34.12 16.65
C ILE A 421 -2.48 35.64 16.73
N LEU A 422 -3.38 36.36 16.06
CA LEU A 422 -3.51 37.82 16.13
C LEU A 422 -4.60 38.16 17.14
N MET A 423 -4.30 38.99 18.15
CA MET A 423 -5.26 39.32 19.21
C MET A 423 -5.58 40.80 19.29
N ALA A 424 -6.87 41.12 19.46
CA ALA A 424 -7.38 42.46 19.72
C ALA A 424 -8.31 42.44 20.94
N ASP A 425 -7.96 43.19 21.98
CA ASP A 425 -8.68 43.23 23.26
C ASP A 425 -9.42 44.55 23.48
N SER A 426 -10.30 44.57 24.50
CA SER A 426 -11.02 45.77 24.96
C SER A 426 -11.91 46.41 23.88
N LEU A 427 -12.40 45.60 22.95
CA LEU A 427 -13.29 46.01 21.87
C LEU A 427 -14.70 46.26 22.42
N GLN A 428 -15.42 47.22 21.83
CA GLN A 428 -16.84 47.46 22.11
C GLN A 428 -17.65 46.95 20.91
N LEU A 429 -18.06 45.70 20.98
CA LEU A 429 -18.86 45.05 19.95
C LEU A 429 -20.33 45.05 20.39
N SER A 430 -21.25 45.21 19.42
CA SER A 430 -22.70 45.14 19.66
C SER A 430 -23.45 44.96 18.35
N GLY A 431 -24.42 44.05 18.31
CA GLY A 431 -25.22 43.74 17.14
C GLY A 431 -24.39 43.14 16.00
N SER A 432 -24.76 43.47 14.77
CA SER A 432 -24.05 43.02 13.57
C SER A 432 -22.69 43.69 13.47
N CYS A 433 -21.64 42.86 13.49
CA CYS A 433 -20.26 43.29 13.30
C CYS A 433 -19.72 42.72 11.98
N THR A 434 -18.88 43.49 11.31
CA THR A 434 -18.10 43.05 10.14
C THR A 434 -16.63 43.10 10.50
N ILE A 435 -15.90 42.00 10.31
CA ILE A 435 -14.45 41.92 10.46
C ILE A 435 -13.80 41.88 9.08
N GLU A 436 -12.75 42.66 8.90
CA GLU A 436 -11.94 42.72 7.69
C GLU A 436 -10.49 42.40 8.06
N ILE A 437 -9.89 41.42 7.39
CA ILE A 437 -8.51 40.97 7.61
C ILE A 437 -7.73 41.22 6.32
N GLU A 438 -6.81 42.18 6.36
CA GLU A 438 -6.05 42.67 5.22
C GLU A 438 -4.57 42.26 5.35
N LEU A 439 -4.02 41.59 4.32
CA LEU A 439 -2.57 41.42 4.17
C LEU A 439 -2.00 42.69 3.52
N VAL A 440 -1.40 43.57 4.33
CA VAL A 440 -0.99 44.92 3.93
C VAL A 440 0.32 44.94 3.17
N GLU A 441 1.28 44.13 3.62
CA GLU A 441 2.61 44.03 3.01
C GLU A 441 3.08 42.59 3.14
N ASP A 442 3.54 42.03 2.04
CA ASP A 442 4.28 40.77 2.01
C ASP A 442 5.67 41.00 1.39
N ALA A 443 6.72 40.55 2.06
CA ALA A 443 8.09 40.72 1.60
C ALA A 443 8.49 39.73 0.48
N GLY A 444 7.60 38.81 0.08
CA GLY A 444 7.81 37.82 -0.98
C GLY A 444 6.50 37.27 -1.58
N GLU A 445 6.56 36.08 -2.20
CA GLU A 445 5.41 35.45 -2.89
C GLU A 445 4.64 34.42 -2.04
N GLY A 446 4.81 34.38 -0.72
CA GLY A 446 4.20 33.32 0.09
C GLY A 446 2.72 33.56 0.44
N ILE A 447 2.07 32.56 1.01
CA ILE A 447 0.63 32.53 1.31
C ILE A 447 0.36 32.86 2.79
N LEU A 448 -0.67 33.67 3.06
CA LEU A 448 -1.29 33.82 4.39
C LEU A 448 -2.66 33.12 4.41
N GLY A 449 -2.77 32.01 5.12
CA GLY A 449 -4.05 31.32 5.36
C GLY A 449 -4.78 31.84 6.59
N LEU A 450 -6.09 32.04 6.51
CA LEU A 450 -7.00 32.21 7.65
C LEU A 450 -7.48 30.83 8.11
N ALA A 451 -7.23 30.47 9.37
CA ALA A 451 -7.70 29.21 9.93
C ALA A 451 -9.01 29.37 10.72
N SER A 452 -9.12 30.40 11.57
CA SER A 452 -10.33 30.63 12.37
C SER A 452 -10.38 32.02 13.02
N ILE A 453 -11.57 32.39 13.49
CA ILE A 453 -11.82 33.60 14.27
C ILE A 453 -12.60 33.22 15.54
N GLN A 454 -12.04 33.55 16.70
CA GLN A 454 -12.70 33.47 18.00
C GLN A 454 -13.09 34.87 18.44
N VAL A 455 -14.35 35.07 18.83
CA VAL A 455 -14.83 36.30 19.45
C VAL A 455 -15.32 35.98 20.86
N ILE A 456 -14.63 36.50 21.86
CA ILE A 456 -15.05 36.43 23.27
C ILE A 456 -15.82 37.70 23.57
N HIS A 457 -17.10 37.59 23.93
CA HIS A 457 -17.93 38.74 24.24
C HIS A 457 -18.84 38.48 25.44
N PRO A 458 -19.26 39.52 26.18
CA PRO A 458 -20.30 39.36 27.19
C PRO A 458 -21.66 39.13 26.53
N ASP A 459 -22.47 38.26 27.11
CA ASP A 459 -23.89 38.11 26.77
C ASP A 459 -24.74 37.87 28.03
N GLN A 460 -26.06 38.03 27.93
CA GLN A 460 -26.97 37.75 29.04
C GLN A 460 -27.16 36.24 29.20
N PRO A 461 -27.06 35.68 30.43
CA PRO A 461 -27.25 34.24 30.64
C PRO A 461 -28.56 33.69 30.08
N GLY A 462 -29.64 34.49 30.07
CA GLY A 462 -30.94 34.06 29.54
C GLY A 462 -31.06 34.08 28.00
N ASP A 463 -30.14 34.72 27.29
CA ASP A 463 -30.02 34.62 25.82
C ASP A 463 -29.15 33.41 25.41
N LEU A 464 -28.51 32.74 26.38
CA LEU A 464 -27.60 31.62 26.20
C LEU A 464 -28.17 30.29 26.74
N THR A 465 -29.49 30.15 26.83
CA THR A 465 -30.10 28.88 27.22
C THR A 465 -29.75 27.77 26.21
N GLY A 466 -29.63 26.54 26.69
CA GLY A 466 -29.13 25.41 25.90
C GLY A 466 -27.61 25.42 25.65
N THR A 467 -26.88 26.47 26.04
CA THR A 467 -25.42 26.58 25.83
C THR A 467 -24.64 26.45 27.14
N ALA A 468 -23.46 25.82 27.08
CA ALA A 468 -22.55 25.74 28.23
C ALA A 468 -21.96 27.12 28.58
N LEU A 469 -22.03 27.48 29.86
CA LEU A 469 -21.55 28.72 30.44
C LEU A 469 -20.32 28.44 31.31
N PHE A 470 -19.28 29.27 31.20
CA PHE A 470 -17.99 29.05 31.87
C PHE A 470 -17.66 30.17 32.87
N PRO A 471 -18.35 30.22 34.03
CA PRO A 471 -18.10 31.26 35.03
C PRO A 471 -16.65 31.26 35.55
N SER A 472 -15.97 30.11 35.53
CA SER A 472 -14.57 29.94 35.91
C SER A 472 -13.61 30.92 35.23
N ARG A 473 -13.93 31.36 34.00
CA ARG A 473 -13.13 32.31 33.21
C ARG A 473 -13.11 33.73 33.79
N GLU A 474 -14.15 34.10 34.53
CA GLU A 474 -14.29 35.45 35.06
C GLU A 474 -13.94 35.52 36.54
N LYS A 475 -14.55 34.67 37.36
CA LYS A 475 -14.51 34.77 38.82
C LYS A 475 -14.70 33.41 39.47
N THR A 476 -14.03 33.21 40.61
CA THR A 476 -14.27 32.09 41.52
C THR A 476 -14.88 32.59 42.83
N GLY A 477 -15.62 31.72 43.52
CA GLY A 477 -16.38 32.01 44.74
C GLY A 477 -17.87 31.73 44.62
N ARG A 478 -18.61 32.00 45.70
CA ARG A 478 -20.07 31.85 45.74
C ARG A 478 -20.77 33.16 45.34
N TYR A 479 -21.68 33.09 44.37
CA TYR A 479 -22.40 34.24 43.84
C TYR A 479 -23.87 33.92 43.57
N ASN A 480 -24.70 34.97 43.57
CA ASN A 480 -26.08 34.91 43.10
C ASN A 480 -26.11 35.20 41.59
N PHE A 481 -26.53 34.22 40.80
CA PHE A 481 -26.78 34.32 39.36
C PHE A 481 -28.24 34.73 39.13
N SER A 482 -28.48 35.58 38.12
CA SER A 482 -29.81 35.91 37.61
C SER A 482 -29.80 35.77 36.09
N ALA A 483 -30.82 35.10 35.55
CA ALA A 483 -31.06 34.98 34.12
C ALA A 483 -32.46 35.54 33.78
N SER A 484 -32.50 36.67 33.08
CA SER A 484 -33.72 37.29 32.59
C SER A 484 -34.12 36.77 31.20
N GLY A 485 -35.40 36.78 30.87
CA GLY A 485 -35.88 36.41 29.53
C GLY A 485 -36.17 34.91 29.34
N VAL A 486 -35.95 34.11 30.38
CA VAL A 486 -36.24 32.67 30.41
C VAL A 486 -37.67 32.39 30.90
N SER A 487 -38.22 31.21 30.58
CA SER A 487 -39.53 30.78 31.05
C SER A 487 -39.52 30.39 32.55
N SER A 488 -40.72 30.24 33.13
CA SER A 488 -40.88 29.77 34.51
C SER A 488 -40.47 28.31 34.74
N ASN A 489 -40.23 27.55 33.67
CA ASN A 489 -39.78 26.16 33.72
C ASN A 489 -38.29 26.00 33.38
N CYS A 490 -37.58 27.11 33.17
CA CYS A 490 -36.13 27.09 33.01
C CYS A 490 -35.46 26.51 34.27
N SER A 491 -34.54 25.58 34.06
CA SER A 491 -33.77 24.92 35.13
C SER A 491 -32.28 25.15 34.91
N ALA A 492 -31.54 25.32 36.01
CA ALA A 492 -30.09 25.48 35.97
C ALA A 492 -29.41 24.17 36.39
N TYR A 493 -28.35 23.78 35.68
CA TYR A 493 -27.57 22.58 35.95
C TYR A 493 -26.09 22.93 36.06
N SER A 494 -25.39 22.24 36.95
CA SER A 494 -23.94 22.15 36.91
C SER A 494 -23.54 21.03 35.95
N ILE A 495 -22.66 21.34 35.01
CA ILE A 495 -22.09 20.42 34.01
C ILE A 495 -20.56 20.40 34.11
N SER A 496 -20.02 20.73 35.29
CA SER A 496 -18.58 20.60 35.58
C SER A 496 -18.06 19.18 35.36
N ASP A 497 -18.88 18.18 35.66
CA ASP A 497 -18.69 16.80 35.19
C ASP A 497 -19.89 16.46 34.30
N PHE A 498 -19.66 16.40 32.99
CA PHE A 498 -20.69 16.10 32.00
C PHE A 498 -21.27 14.68 32.11
N ASN A 499 -20.54 13.73 32.71
CA ASN A 499 -21.07 12.40 32.97
C ASN A 499 -21.91 12.36 34.25
N SER A 500 -21.81 13.41 35.08
CA SER A 500 -22.45 13.53 36.38
C SER A 500 -23.12 14.90 36.59
N PRO A 501 -23.97 15.39 35.65
CA PRO A 501 -24.60 16.68 35.80
C PRO A 501 -25.47 16.74 37.07
N GLU A 502 -25.51 17.90 37.70
CA GLU A 502 -26.27 18.13 38.94
C GLU A 502 -27.31 19.23 38.73
N LEU A 503 -28.57 18.93 39.06
CA LEU A 503 -29.66 19.91 39.05
C LEU A 503 -29.47 20.91 40.19
N ILE A 504 -29.48 22.20 39.86
CA ILE A 504 -29.48 23.27 40.86
C ILE A 504 -30.90 23.40 41.42
N THR A 505 -31.12 22.84 42.60
CA THR A 505 -32.42 22.80 43.28
C THR A 505 -32.66 24.05 44.12
N GLY A 506 -33.94 24.40 44.35
CA GLY A 506 -34.30 25.56 45.17
C GLY A 506 -34.07 26.91 44.49
N THR A 507 -33.98 26.95 43.16
CA THR A 507 -34.00 28.19 42.37
C THR A 507 -35.32 28.95 42.59
N GLU A 508 -35.28 30.27 42.45
CA GLU A 508 -36.46 31.13 42.56
C GLU A 508 -36.75 31.78 41.21
N PHE A 509 -37.97 31.63 40.69
CA PHE A 509 -38.43 32.36 39.52
C PHE A 509 -39.33 33.52 39.95
N ALA A 510 -38.83 34.75 39.82
CA ALA A 510 -39.54 35.96 40.23
C ALA A 510 -39.28 37.10 39.25
N GLY A 511 -40.31 37.90 38.92
CA GLY A 511 -40.15 39.07 38.07
C GLY A 511 -39.79 38.79 36.60
N GLY A 512 -39.81 37.53 36.15
CA GLY A 512 -39.35 37.13 34.82
C GLY A 512 -37.85 36.76 34.78
N GLU A 513 -37.25 36.52 35.94
CA GLU A 513 -35.85 36.13 36.10
C GLU A 513 -35.76 34.82 36.91
N LEU A 514 -34.82 33.95 36.53
CA LEU A 514 -34.41 32.77 37.30
C LEU A 514 -33.22 33.15 38.18
N GLU A 515 -33.35 33.02 39.50
CA GLU A 515 -32.32 33.32 40.48
C GLU A 515 -31.82 32.08 41.23
N PHE A 516 -30.50 31.95 41.38
CA PHE A 516 -29.87 30.89 42.17
C PHE A 516 -28.47 31.27 42.68
N SER A 517 -28.03 30.66 43.78
CA SER A 517 -26.67 30.81 44.33
C SER A 517 -25.79 29.61 43.97
N TYR A 518 -24.66 29.84 43.31
CA TYR A 518 -23.71 28.78 42.93
C TYR A 518 -22.27 29.13 43.34
N SER A 519 -21.48 28.11 43.68
CA SER A 519 -20.08 28.23 44.08
C SER A 519 -19.17 27.87 42.91
N ALA A 520 -18.74 28.88 42.14
CA ALA A 520 -17.85 28.68 41.00
C ALA A 520 -16.39 28.50 41.43
N ASP A 521 -15.73 27.49 40.88
CA ASP A 521 -14.30 27.22 40.98
C ASP A 521 -13.64 27.24 39.58
N THR A 522 -12.42 26.72 39.47
CA THR A 522 -11.64 26.78 38.23
C THR A 522 -12.11 25.82 37.14
N LEU A 523 -12.97 24.85 37.46
CA LEU A 523 -13.53 23.85 36.54
C LEU A 523 -15.06 23.99 36.41
N SER A 524 -15.61 25.10 36.91
CA SER A 524 -17.04 25.33 36.95
C SER A 524 -17.63 25.59 35.56
N ALA A 525 -18.58 24.75 35.16
CA ALA A 525 -19.39 24.92 33.96
C ALA A 525 -20.88 24.77 34.33
N LEU A 526 -21.72 25.64 33.79
CA LEU A 526 -23.16 25.68 34.04
C LEU A 526 -23.94 25.60 32.72
N ILE A 527 -25.19 25.15 32.75
CA ILE A 527 -26.09 25.25 31.62
C ILE A 527 -27.50 25.57 32.11
N LEU A 528 -28.18 26.49 31.41
CA LEU A 528 -29.58 26.84 31.67
C LEU A 528 -30.43 26.18 30.59
N MET A 529 -31.47 25.43 30.99
CA MET A 529 -32.33 24.68 30.09
C MET A 529 -33.77 25.14 30.21
N ASP A 530 -34.28 25.78 29.16
CA ASP A 530 -35.71 26.05 28.94
C ASP A 530 -36.36 24.87 28.20
N SER A 531 -37.70 24.81 28.20
CA SER A 531 -38.48 23.77 27.51
C SER A 531 -38.17 23.61 26.02
N GLY A 532 -37.72 24.67 25.35
CA GLY A 532 -37.40 24.64 23.91
C GLY A 532 -35.98 24.17 23.60
N ASP A 533 -35.11 24.03 24.61
CA ASP A 533 -33.68 23.79 24.40
C ASP A 533 -33.32 22.31 24.35
N TRP A 534 -34.23 21.42 24.77
CA TRP A 534 -34.02 19.98 24.72
C TRP A 534 -34.08 19.48 23.28
N MET A 535 -32.94 19.01 22.78
CA MET A 535 -32.80 18.51 21.42
C MET A 535 -33.20 17.02 21.32
N ALA A 536 -33.61 16.60 20.13
CA ALA A 536 -33.63 15.18 19.78
C ALA A 536 -32.23 14.77 19.29
N PRO A 537 -31.77 13.52 19.55
CA PRO A 537 -30.55 13.01 18.93
C PRO A 537 -30.66 12.97 17.41
N ASP A 538 -29.52 13.06 16.74
CA ASP A 538 -29.43 13.00 15.28
C ASP A 538 -29.82 11.62 14.74
N THR A 539 -29.39 10.55 15.43
CA THR A 539 -29.78 9.17 15.12
C THR A 539 -29.92 8.31 16.37
N ILE A 540 -30.83 7.33 16.29
CA ILE A 540 -30.99 6.24 17.27
C ILE A 540 -31.04 4.94 16.47
N ILE A 541 -30.17 3.98 16.80
CA ILE A 541 -30.04 2.71 16.08
C ILE A 541 -29.96 1.57 17.11
N SER A 542 -30.73 0.50 16.89
CA SER A 542 -30.58 -0.75 17.64
C SER A 542 -29.28 -1.44 17.26
N SER A 543 -28.43 -1.73 18.25
CA SER A 543 -27.07 -2.25 18.04
C SER A 543 -26.75 -3.40 18.99
N ASN A 544 -25.84 -4.30 18.56
CA ASN A 544 -25.36 -5.44 19.36
C ASN A 544 -23.83 -5.58 19.29
N PRO A 545 -23.06 -4.57 19.76
CA PRO A 545 -21.60 -4.66 19.86
C PRO A 545 -21.16 -5.74 20.88
N GLY A 546 -19.85 -6.03 20.95
CA GLY A 546 -19.28 -6.97 21.92
C GLY A 546 -18.85 -8.31 21.35
N ARG A 547 -18.67 -8.43 20.03
CA ARG A 547 -18.20 -9.68 19.38
C ARG A 547 -16.69 -9.86 19.53
N LEU A 548 -15.91 -8.79 19.67
CA LEU A 548 -14.46 -8.85 19.69
C LEU A 548 -13.95 -9.15 21.10
N VAL A 549 -14.06 -8.17 22.01
CA VAL A 549 -13.42 -8.22 23.32
C VAL A 549 -14.09 -9.27 24.22
N GLY A 550 -13.30 -10.18 24.79
CA GLY A 550 -13.77 -11.25 25.67
C GLY A 550 -14.45 -12.44 24.96
N THR A 551 -14.71 -12.36 23.65
CA THR A 551 -15.32 -13.45 22.87
C THR A 551 -14.32 -14.11 21.93
N VAL A 552 -13.50 -13.31 21.24
CA VAL A 552 -12.38 -13.82 20.44
C VAL A 552 -11.16 -13.94 21.36
N LEU A 553 -10.75 -15.18 21.63
CA LEU A 553 -9.67 -15.49 22.58
C LEU A 553 -8.38 -15.96 21.91
N ASP A 554 -8.41 -16.16 20.59
CA ASP A 554 -7.28 -16.66 19.82
C ASP A 554 -7.34 -16.18 18.37
N GLY A 555 -6.16 -15.94 17.79
CA GLY A 555 -5.95 -15.40 16.46
C GLY A 555 -4.46 -15.14 16.21
N ASP A 556 -4.05 -15.01 14.95
CA ASP A 556 -2.69 -14.59 14.58
C ASP A 556 -2.65 -13.55 13.44
N ARG A 557 -3.78 -13.29 12.80
CA ARG A 557 -3.99 -12.26 11.77
C ARG A 557 -5.23 -11.43 12.11
N LEU A 558 -5.08 -10.11 12.17
CA LEU A 558 -6.21 -9.20 12.26
C LEU A 558 -6.49 -8.60 10.88
N ILE A 559 -7.62 -8.98 10.29
CA ILE A 559 -8.09 -8.45 9.01
C ILE A 559 -9.13 -7.37 9.32
N VAL A 560 -8.74 -6.11 9.16
CA VAL A 560 -9.61 -4.95 9.33
C VAL A 560 -10.27 -4.66 7.99
N VAL A 561 -11.59 -4.58 7.94
CA VAL A 561 -12.33 -4.40 6.68
C VAL A 561 -13.46 -3.37 6.84
N HIS A 562 -13.65 -2.50 5.86
CA HIS A 562 -14.82 -1.61 5.90
C HIS A 562 -16.13 -2.43 5.74
N PRO A 563 -17.24 -2.11 6.45
CA PRO A 563 -18.50 -2.87 6.38
C PRO A 563 -19.04 -3.09 4.96
N SER A 564 -18.85 -2.13 4.04
CA SER A 564 -19.28 -2.27 2.63
C SER A 564 -18.54 -3.39 1.87
N LEU A 565 -17.35 -3.76 2.34
CA LEU A 565 -16.46 -4.75 1.74
C LEU A 565 -16.56 -6.13 2.41
N TYR A 566 -17.18 -6.22 3.59
CA TYR A 566 -17.20 -7.43 4.42
C TYR A 566 -17.69 -8.68 3.66
N ASN A 567 -18.70 -8.55 2.81
CA ASN A 567 -19.23 -9.67 2.03
C ASN A 567 -18.25 -10.23 0.97
N GLY A 568 -17.18 -9.49 0.63
CA GLY A 568 -16.14 -9.91 -0.30
C GLY A 568 -14.91 -10.55 0.36
N ILE A 569 -14.80 -10.51 1.69
CA ILE A 569 -13.55 -10.89 2.39
C ILE A 569 -13.27 -12.40 2.42
N PHE A 570 -14.31 -13.22 2.21
CA PHE A 570 -14.24 -14.68 2.38
C PHE A 570 -13.08 -15.34 1.63
N GLY A 571 -12.72 -14.84 0.44
CA GLY A 571 -11.59 -15.39 -0.32
C GLY A 571 -10.22 -15.17 0.34
N ILE A 572 -10.01 -13.99 0.92
CA ILE A 572 -8.78 -13.65 1.66
C ILE A 572 -8.71 -14.44 2.97
N GLU A 573 -9.81 -14.51 3.71
CA GLU A 573 -9.91 -15.31 4.95
C GLU A 573 -9.62 -16.80 4.69
N THR A 574 -10.16 -17.34 3.60
CA THR A 574 -9.94 -18.72 3.18
C THR A 574 -8.47 -18.95 2.81
N LEU A 575 -7.86 -18.04 2.05
CA LEU A 575 -6.44 -18.13 1.68
C LEU A 575 -5.53 -18.13 2.92
N SER A 576 -5.75 -17.20 3.83
CA SER A 576 -5.01 -17.11 5.10
C SER A 576 -5.12 -18.40 5.91
N SER A 577 -6.33 -18.96 6.01
CA SER A 577 -6.55 -20.26 6.68
C SER A 577 -5.85 -21.43 5.97
N MET A 578 -5.83 -21.46 4.63
CA MET A 578 -5.13 -22.50 3.85
C MET A 578 -3.61 -22.44 4.04
N GLN A 579 -3.06 -21.24 4.30
CA GLN A 579 -1.65 -21.02 4.61
C GLN A 579 -1.30 -21.35 6.07
N GLY A 580 -2.28 -21.77 6.88
CA GLY A 580 -2.08 -22.20 8.26
C GLY A 580 -2.23 -21.09 9.31
N HIS A 581 -2.71 -19.91 8.91
CA HIS A 581 -3.05 -18.82 9.83
C HIS A 581 -4.44 -19.01 10.46
N ASN A 582 -4.68 -18.29 11.55
CA ASN A 582 -5.97 -18.18 12.24
C ASN A 582 -6.47 -16.73 12.15
N PRO A 583 -7.10 -16.34 11.02
CA PRO A 583 -7.53 -14.97 10.79
C PRO A 583 -8.76 -14.60 11.60
N VAL A 584 -8.72 -13.39 12.18
CA VAL A 584 -9.87 -12.72 12.79
C VAL A 584 -10.26 -11.55 11.91
N VAL A 585 -11.42 -11.65 11.28
CA VAL A 585 -12.00 -10.56 10.49
C VAL A 585 -12.82 -9.65 11.40
N ALA A 586 -12.53 -8.36 11.38
CA ALA A 586 -13.25 -7.34 12.13
C ALA A 586 -13.60 -6.17 11.22
N THR A 587 -14.87 -5.74 11.25
CA THR A 587 -15.26 -4.54 10.52
C THR A 587 -14.78 -3.29 11.24
N THR A 588 -14.53 -2.19 10.51
CA THR A 588 -14.19 -0.90 11.14
C THR A 588 -15.28 -0.45 12.12
N THR A 589 -16.57 -0.69 11.84
CA THR A 589 -17.66 -0.40 12.79
C THR A 589 -17.55 -1.19 14.10
N GLU A 590 -17.27 -2.50 14.04
CA GLU A 590 -17.09 -3.30 15.27
C GLU A 590 -15.90 -2.80 16.09
N ILE A 591 -14.81 -2.42 15.42
CA ILE A 591 -13.63 -1.85 16.06
C ILE A 591 -13.96 -0.49 16.70
N TYR A 592 -14.61 0.41 15.96
CA TYR A 592 -14.98 1.72 16.48
C TYR A 592 -15.96 1.61 17.64
N ASP A 593 -16.92 0.69 17.60
CA ASP A 593 -17.88 0.50 18.69
C ASP A 593 -17.19 0.00 19.97
N GLU A 594 -16.30 -1.00 19.89
CA GLU A 594 -15.66 -1.62 21.06
C GLU A 594 -14.43 -0.87 21.58
N PHE A 595 -13.62 -0.27 20.70
CA PHE A 595 -12.36 0.38 21.05
C PHE A 595 -12.40 1.91 20.95
N GLY A 596 -13.26 2.47 20.10
CA GLY A 596 -13.46 3.92 19.93
C GLY A 596 -14.77 4.45 20.55
N GLN A 597 -15.51 3.60 21.27
CA GLN A 597 -16.78 3.90 21.94
C GLN A 597 -17.85 4.44 20.97
N GLY A 598 -17.77 4.03 19.69
CA GLY A 598 -18.67 4.39 18.61
C GLY A 598 -18.17 5.54 17.72
N VAL A 599 -17.08 6.22 18.09
CA VAL A 599 -16.46 7.29 17.29
C VAL A 599 -15.47 6.69 16.28
N ALA A 600 -15.60 7.10 15.01
CA ALA A 600 -14.76 6.62 13.91
C ALA A 600 -13.38 7.27 13.92
N ASP A 601 -12.55 6.92 14.90
CA ASP A 601 -11.17 7.40 15.03
C ASP A 601 -10.17 6.26 14.73
N PRO A 602 -9.12 6.49 13.91
CA PRO A 602 -8.13 5.47 13.60
C PRO A 602 -7.37 4.91 14.83
N GLY A 603 -7.29 5.64 15.94
CA GLY A 603 -6.71 5.15 17.19
C GLY A 603 -7.46 3.95 17.80
N ALA A 604 -8.73 3.78 17.48
CA ALA A 604 -9.48 2.57 17.83
C ALA A 604 -8.94 1.32 17.10
N ILE A 605 -8.44 1.47 15.87
CA ILE A 605 -7.79 0.38 15.13
C ILE A 605 -6.47 0.00 15.80
N ARG A 606 -5.67 0.97 16.23
CA ARG A 606 -4.45 0.73 17.05
C ARG A 606 -4.77 -0.03 18.33
N SER A 607 -5.85 0.38 19.03
CA SER A 607 -6.31 -0.29 20.24
C SER A 607 -6.74 -1.75 19.97
N ALA A 608 -7.40 -2.01 18.84
CA ALA A 608 -7.75 -3.38 18.43
C ALA A 608 -6.51 -4.23 18.08
N VAL A 609 -5.50 -3.64 17.43
CA VAL A 609 -4.21 -4.31 17.18
C VAL A 609 -3.53 -4.67 18.49
N ARG A 610 -3.46 -3.72 19.44
CA ARG A 610 -2.92 -3.96 20.79
C ARG A 610 -3.65 -5.10 21.49
N TRP A 611 -4.97 -5.09 21.46
CA TRP A 611 -5.79 -6.16 22.03
C TRP A 611 -5.44 -7.53 21.43
N GLY A 612 -5.26 -7.63 20.10
CA GLY A 612 -4.82 -8.88 19.48
C GLY A 612 -3.40 -9.31 19.89
N MET A 613 -2.51 -8.36 20.18
CA MET A 613 -1.15 -8.66 20.67
C MET A 613 -1.13 -9.11 22.13
N ASP A 614 -1.93 -8.47 22.98
CA ASP A 614 -1.93 -8.66 24.43
C ASP A 614 -2.82 -9.84 24.90
N ASP A 615 -3.98 -10.04 24.27
CA ASP A 615 -5.01 -10.96 24.78
C ASP A 615 -5.08 -12.31 24.05
N TRP A 616 -4.60 -12.40 22.81
CA TRP A 616 -4.70 -13.65 22.05
C TRP A 616 -3.66 -14.68 22.50
N SER A 617 -4.09 -15.93 22.64
CA SER A 617 -3.25 -17.00 23.17
C SER A 617 -2.01 -17.30 22.30
N GLY A 618 -2.08 -17.08 20.98
CA GLY A 618 -0.95 -17.19 20.04
C GLY A 618 -0.10 -15.92 19.91
N GLY A 619 -0.69 -14.76 20.22
CA GLY A 619 -0.19 -13.43 19.86
C GLY A 619 -0.46 -13.08 18.39
N LEU A 620 -0.86 -11.85 18.13
CA LEU A 620 -0.97 -11.30 16.78
C LEU A 620 0.41 -11.29 16.08
N SER A 621 0.46 -11.75 14.83
CA SER A 621 1.70 -11.76 14.03
C SER A 621 1.56 -11.13 12.64
N GLY A 622 0.43 -10.50 12.33
CA GLY A 622 0.26 -9.69 11.13
C GLY A 622 -1.09 -8.97 11.06
N VAL A 623 -1.14 -7.83 10.37
CA VAL A 623 -2.34 -7.01 10.17
C VAL A 623 -2.60 -6.78 8.68
N ILE A 624 -3.85 -6.92 8.25
CA ILE A 624 -4.28 -6.62 6.88
C ILE A 624 -5.39 -5.57 6.93
N LEU A 625 -5.12 -4.37 6.40
CA LEU A 625 -6.11 -3.32 6.20
C LEU A 625 -6.77 -3.51 4.83
N THR A 626 -8.05 -3.87 4.79
CA THR A 626 -8.81 -4.07 3.55
C THR A 626 -9.75 -2.89 3.32
N GLY A 627 -9.25 -1.91 2.56
CA GLY A 627 -9.93 -0.66 2.28
C GLY A 627 -8.93 0.46 1.97
N ASP A 628 -9.26 1.29 1.00
CA ASP A 628 -8.50 2.50 0.70
C ASP A 628 -8.82 3.66 1.67
N GLY A 629 -8.08 4.76 1.63
CA GLY A 629 -8.41 5.98 2.38
C GLY A 629 -7.57 7.20 2.04
N HIS A 630 -8.12 8.37 2.32
CA HIS A 630 -7.50 9.67 2.01
C HIS A 630 -7.58 10.66 3.18
N TYR A 631 -6.89 11.80 3.08
CA TYR A 631 -6.82 12.81 4.15
C TYR A 631 -8.14 13.55 4.43
N ASP A 632 -9.08 13.55 3.47
CA ASP A 632 -10.38 14.21 3.61
C ASP A 632 -11.43 13.34 4.32
N PHE A 633 -11.22 13.08 5.61
CA PHE A 633 -12.06 12.16 6.40
C PHE A 633 -13.53 12.57 6.53
N LEU A 634 -13.83 13.86 6.44
CA LEU A 634 -15.16 14.43 6.65
C LEU A 634 -15.82 14.91 5.35
N GLY A 635 -15.16 14.78 4.19
CA GLY A 635 -15.70 15.12 2.88
C GLY A 635 -15.80 16.62 2.61
N HIS A 636 -14.78 17.39 3.01
CA HIS A 636 -14.68 18.82 2.77
C HIS A 636 -14.37 19.17 1.29
N ALA A 637 -13.55 18.37 0.62
CA ALA A 637 -13.11 18.56 -0.76
C ALA A 637 -13.61 17.48 -1.72
N THR A 638 -13.85 16.26 -1.24
CA THR A 638 -14.34 15.13 -2.04
C THR A 638 -15.55 14.44 -1.41
N THR A 639 -16.30 13.71 -2.24
CA THR A 639 -17.38 12.81 -1.78
C THR A 639 -16.97 11.35 -1.79
N GLN A 640 -15.71 11.07 -2.15
CA GLN A 640 -15.15 9.73 -2.05
C GLN A 640 -15.18 9.27 -0.58
N PRO A 641 -15.68 8.06 -0.30
CA PRO A 641 -15.71 7.52 1.05
C PRO A 641 -14.33 7.03 1.48
N VAL A 642 -13.91 7.36 2.70
CA VAL A 642 -12.76 6.75 3.35
C VAL A 642 -13.14 5.36 3.87
N MET A 643 -12.56 4.29 3.32
CA MET A 643 -12.83 2.92 3.80
C MET A 643 -12.09 2.63 5.11
N ILE A 644 -10.77 2.91 5.13
CA ILE A 644 -9.92 2.82 6.31
C ILE A 644 -9.00 4.06 6.33
N PRO A 645 -9.13 4.95 7.33
CA PRO A 645 -8.34 6.17 7.39
C PRO A 645 -6.83 5.91 7.29
N PRO A 646 -6.06 6.69 6.50
CA PRO A 646 -4.61 6.76 6.66
C PRO A 646 -4.22 7.41 8.00
N TRP A 647 -3.09 6.99 8.57
CA TRP A 647 -2.50 7.69 9.72
C TRP A 647 -1.64 8.87 9.23
N ILE A 648 -2.17 10.09 9.37
CA ILE A 648 -1.51 11.32 8.89
C ILE A 648 -1.11 12.21 10.07
N LYS A 649 0.20 12.43 10.23
CA LYS A 649 0.74 13.35 11.24
C LYS A 649 0.80 14.79 10.71
N LEU A 650 0.04 15.67 11.36
CA LEU A 650 0.05 17.12 11.11
C LEU A 650 1.35 17.76 11.63
N MET A 651 1.68 18.96 11.14
CA MET A 651 2.84 19.76 11.54
C MET A 651 4.18 19.02 11.36
N THR A 652 4.23 18.07 10.43
CA THR A 652 5.47 17.39 10.02
C THR A 652 5.92 17.91 8.68
N SER A 653 7.24 17.97 8.44
CA SER A 653 7.83 18.55 7.22
C SER A 653 7.47 17.82 5.91
N ASN A 654 6.95 16.58 5.99
CA ASN A 654 6.65 15.73 4.84
C ASN A 654 5.21 15.17 4.87
N SER A 655 4.28 15.81 5.60
CA SER A 655 2.89 15.36 5.75
C SER A 655 2.76 13.84 5.97
N SER A 656 3.43 13.32 7.00
CA SER A 656 3.72 11.89 7.14
C SER A 656 2.45 11.02 7.14
N CYS A 657 2.23 10.25 6.06
CA CYS A 657 1.26 9.16 5.98
C CYS A 657 1.99 7.83 6.24
N VAL A 658 1.70 7.16 7.37
CA VAL A 658 2.51 6.02 7.87
C VAL A 658 1.62 4.94 8.48
N ASP A 659 1.32 3.88 7.71
CA ASP A 659 0.52 2.74 8.20
C ASP A 659 1.21 1.97 9.34
N ASP A 660 2.55 2.03 9.47
CA ASP A 660 3.27 1.40 10.60
C ASP A 660 2.78 1.92 11.96
N MET A 661 2.18 3.11 12.04
CA MET A 661 1.58 3.63 13.27
C MET A 661 0.45 2.73 13.81
N TYR A 662 -0.23 1.97 12.94
CA TYR A 662 -1.26 1.02 13.36
C TYR A 662 -0.72 -0.17 14.17
N ILE A 663 0.57 -0.48 14.01
CA ILE A 663 1.25 -1.63 14.62
C ILE A 663 2.40 -1.21 15.54
N MET A 664 2.43 0.06 15.95
CA MET A 664 3.24 0.59 17.04
C MET A 664 2.28 0.97 18.17
N VAL A 665 2.00 0.02 19.06
CA VAL A 665 0.81 0.06 19.94
C VAL A 665 1.16 -0.10 21.43
N HIS A 666 2.41 -0.39 21.77
CA HIS A 666 2.88 -0.38 23.15
C HIS A 666 3.73 0.87 23.47
N GLU A 667 3.72 1.28 24.74
CA GLU A 667 4.61 2.32 25.26
C GLU A 667 6.08 2.01 24.90
N ASP A 668 6.85 3.04 24.55
CA ASP A 668 8.24 2.93 24.06
C ASP A 668 8.43 2.21 22.70
N ALA A 669 7.36 1.91 21.93
CA ALA A 669 7.50 1.39 20.58
C ALA A 669 8.25 2.38 19.67
N LEU A 670 9.41 1.96 19.14
CA LEU A 670 10.25 2.74 18.22
C LEU A 670 10.24 2.20 16.79
N LEU A 671 9.79 0.96 16.61
CA LEU A 671 9.82 0.20 15.37
C LEU A 671 8.49 -0.54 15.21
N PRO A 672 8.11 -0.91 13.97
CA PRO A 672 6.88 -1.65 13.70
C PRO A 672 6.89 -3.00 14.44
N GLU A 673 5.90 -3.27 15.28
CA GLU A 673 5.96 -4.43 16.17
C GLU A 673 5.61 -5.76 15.47
N VAL A 674 4.79 -5.71 14.42
CA VAL A 674 4.39 -6.83 13.57
C VAL A 674 4.25 -6.37 12.10
N PRO A 675 4.30 -7.28 11.11
CA PRO A 675 4.03 -6.95 9.71
C PRO A 675 2.62 -6.37 9.48
N ILE A 676 2.52 -5.40 8.57
CA ILE A 676 1.26 -4.80 8.13
C ILE A 676 1.23 -4.63 6.61
N ALA A 677 0.03 -4.79 6.04
CA ALA A 677 -0.24 -4.51 4.64
C ALA A 677 -1.62 -3.88 4.44
N ARG A 678 -1.79 -3.20 3.31
CA ARG A 678 -3.05 -2.60 2.87
C ARG A 678 -3.50 -3.22 1.55
N ILE A 679 -4.75 -3.64 1.44
CA ILE A 679 -5.41 -3.94 0.17
C ILE A 679 -6.24 -2.69 -0.20
N PRO A 680 -5.72 -1.80 -1.07
CA PRO A 680 -6.32 -0.49 -1.33
C PRO A 680 -7.50 -0.63 -2.30
N VAL A 681 -8.70 -0.85 -1.76
CA VAL A 681 -9.91 -1.05 -2.56
C VAL A 681 -11.07 -0.23 -2.01
N ASP A 682 -11.85 0.36 -2.91
CA ASP A 682 -13.04 1.15 -2.59
C ASP A 682 -14.33 0.34 -2.64
N ASN A 683 -14.31 -0.79 -3.36
CA ASN A 683 -15.53 -1.53 -3.63
C ASN A 683 -15.31 -3.04 -3.82
N LEU A 684 -16.41 -3.78 -3.79
CA LEU A 684 -16.42 -5.23 -3.91
C LEU A 684 -15.87 -5.73 -5.26
N SER A 685 -15.92 -4.93 -6.33
CA SER A 685 -15.37 -5.34 -7.63
C SER A 685 -13.84 -5.36 -7.59
N GLN A 686 -13.21 -4.30 -7.10
CA GLN A 686 -11.76 -4.26 -6.92
C GLN A 686 -11.29 -5.36 -5.95
N LEU A 687 -12.00 -5.53 -4.81
CA LEU A 687 -11.70 -6.62 -3.87
C LEU A 687 -11.82 -8.01 -4.51
N GLY A 688 -12.84 -8.21 -5.35
CA GLY A 688 -13.03 -9.42 -6.14
C GLY A 688 -11.88 -9.68 -7.11
N THR A 689 -11.38 -8.64 -7.78
CA THR A 689 -10.19 -8.71 -8.64
C THR A 689 -8.95 -9.14 -7.85
N CYS A 690 -8.66 -8.48 -6.71
CA CYS A 690 -7.53 -8.83 -5.85
C CYS A 690 -7.61 -10.30 -5.40
N THR A 691 -8.80 -10.75 -4.98
CA THR A 691 -9.04 -12.13 -4.55
C THR A 691 -8.82 -13.12 -5.70
N ALA A 692 -9.34 -12.82 -6.91
CA ALA A 692 -9.17 -13.67 -8.07
C ALA A 692 -7.70 -13.80 -8.48
N LYS A 693 -6.94 -12.70 -8.44
CA LYS A 693 -5.50 -12.67 -8.67
C LYS A 693 -4.75 -13.56 -7.66
N LEU A 694 -5.06 -13.44 -6.37
CA LEU A 694 -4.44 -14.26 -5.32
C LEU A 694 -4.72 -15.76 -5.52
N LEU A 695 -5.96 -16.14 -5.81
CA LEU A 695 -6.31 -17.54 -6.07
C LEU A 695 -5.65 -18.09 -7.33
N ALA A 696 -5.55 -17.29 -8.40
CA ALA A 696 -4.86 -17.67 -9.63
C ALA A 696 -3.33 -17.80 -9.40
N TYR A 697 -2.75 -16.91 -8.61
CA TYR A 697 -1.33 -16.92 -8.29
C TYR A 697 -0.94 -18.17 -7.47
N ASN A 698 -1.84 -18.65 -6.60
CA ASN A 698 -1.66 -19.87 -5.81
C ASN A 698 -2.05 -21.17 -6.56
N ASP A 699 -2.36 -21.09 -7.86
CA ASP A 699 -2.72 -22.25 -8.67
C ASP A 699 -1.55 -22.68 -9.57
N ASP A 700 -1.00 -23.86 -9.31
CA ASP A 700 0.13 -24.44 -10.04
C ASP A 700 -0.10 -24.53 -11.57
N ARG A 701 -1.35 -24.47 -12.04
CA ARG A 701 -1.66 -24.42 -13.49
C ARG A 701 -1.19 -23.13 -14.16
N ASN A 702 -0.96 -22.07 -13.38
CA ASN A 702 -0.45 -20.79 -13.86
C ASN A 702 1.08 -20.71 -13.76
N SER A 703 1.73 -21.82 -13.43
CA SER A 703 3.18 -21.88 -13.32
C SER A 703 3.90 -21.75 -14.66
N GLY A 704 5.04 -21.06 -14.66
CA GLY A 704 5.79 -20.80 -15.87
C GLY A 704 7.19 -20.23 -15.63
N THR A 705 7.88 -19.93 -16.72
CA THR A 705 9.25 -19.37 -16.71
C THR A 705 9.36 -18.04 -15.97
N TRP A 706 8.28 -17.27 -15.90
CA TRP A 706 8.19 -16.00 -15.18
C TRP A 706 8.60 -16.11 -13.69
N MET A 707 8.39 -17.27 -13.05
CA MET A 707 8.78 -17.50 -11.65
C MET A 707 10.30 -17.48 -11.41
N ASN A 708 11.10 -17.62 -12.46
CA ASN A 708 12.57 -17.57 -12.36
C ASN A 708 13.12 -16.27 -12.96
N ARG A 709 12.29 -15.24 -13.19
CA ARG A 709 12.72 -13.98 -13.81
C ARG A 709 12.60 -12.82 -12.82
N ALA A 710 13.67 -12.05 -12.66
CA ALA A 710 13.70 -10.81 -11.90
C ALA A 710 13.96 -9.64 -12.86
N LEU A 711 13.12 -8.60 -12.79
CA LEU A 711 13.29 -7.37 -13.57
C LEU A 711 13.91 -6.27 -12.70
N ILE A 712 15.09 -5.79 -13.08
CA ILE A 712 15.79 -4.72 -12.40
C ILE A 712 15.80 -3.48 -13.29
N VAL A 713 15.18 -2.41 -12.80
CA VAL A 713 14.90 -1.20 -13.54
C VAL A 713 15.64 -0.03 -12.88
N ALA A 714 16.36 0.76 -13.67
CA ALA A 714 17.10 1.90 -13.16
C ALA A 714 16.83 3.16 -13.98
N ASP A 715 16.71 4.26 -13.25
CA ASP A 715 16.72 5.60 -13.83
C ASP A 715 18.04 5.93 -14.53
N ASP A 716 18.03 7.02 -15.30
CA ASP A 716 19.20 7.52 -16.01
C ASP A 716 20.00 8.59 -15.25
N GLU A 717 20.90 9.27 -15.94
CA GLU A 717 21.79 10.28 -15.35
C GLU A 717 21.14 11.65 -15.06
N TRP A 718 19.87 11.82 -15.41
CA TRP A 718 19.13 13.07 -15.25
C TRP A 718 18.76 13.32 -13.80
N GLY A 719 19.11 14.52 -13.31
CA GLY A 719 18.82 14.94 -11.95
C GLY A 719 18.92 16.46 -11.81
N GLN A 720 18.57 16.98 -10.63
CA GLN A 720 18.57 18.42 -10.34
C GLN A 720 19.99 18.97 -10.19
N GLY A 721 20.59 19.46 -11.29
CA GLY A 721 21.87 20.16 -11.28
C GLY A 721 22.52 20.30 -12.67
N PRO A 722 23.44 21.26 -12.89
CA PRO A 722 24.04 21.52 -14.21
C PRO A 722 25.00 20.42 -14.70
N ALA A 723 25.13 19.33 -13.92
CA ALA A 723 26.14 18.31 -14.11
C ALA A 723 25.59 17.00 -14.68
N TRP A 724 24.29 16.71 -14.72
CA TRP A 724 23.72 15.50 -15.39
C TRP A 724 24.57 14.22 -15.22
N ASN A 725 24.84 13.87 -13.96
CA ASN A 725 25.79 12.85 -13.53
C ASN A 725 25.21 11.98 -12.41
N GLU A 726 23.89 11.82 -12.36
CA GLU A 726 23.23 11.01 -11.33
C GLU A 726 23.48 9.51 -11.61
N THR A 727 24.60 8.98 -11.12
CA THR A 727 25.05 7.62 -11.48
C THR A 727 24.53 6.52 -10.57
N TYR A 728 24.05 6.87 -9.37
CA TYR A 728 23.90 5.90 -8.30
C TYR A 728 22.69 4.97 -8.51
N HIS A 729 21.61 5.39 -9.17
CA HIS A 729 20.46 4.53 -9.46
C HIS A 729 20.86 3.28 -10.27
N THR A 730 21.58 3.49 -11.37
CA THR A 730 22.09 2.38 -12.19
C THR A 730 23.16 1.57 -11.46
N LEU A 731 24.11 2.22 -10.78
CA LEU A 731 25.19 1.52 -10.06
C LEU A 731 24.65 0.64 -8.93
N ASN A 732 23.69 1.14 -8.15
CA ASN A 732 23.05 0.40 -7.07
C ASN A 732 22.22 -0.79 -7.59
N SER A 733 21.51 -0.58 -8.70
CA SER A 733 20.78 -1.65 -9.41
C SER A 733 21.72 -2.74 -9.92
N GLU A 734 22.87 -2.35 -10.48
CA GLU A 734 23.91 -3.28 -10.91
C GLU A 734 24.48 -4.09 -9.74
N LEU A 735 24.73 -3.45 -8.60
CA LEU A 735 25.21 -4.11 -7.38
C LEU A 735 24.20 -5.16 -6.87
N ILE A 736 22.90 -4.83 -6.82
CA ILE A 736 21.88 -5.83 -6.42
C ILE A 736 21.84 -6.98 -7.42
N THR A 737 21.85 -6.68 -8.71
CA THR A 737 21.72 -7.70 -9.76
C THR A 737 22.89 -8.69 -9.77
N GLU A 738 24.11 -8.20 -9.54
CA GLU A 738 25.31 -9.02 -9.66
C GLU A 738 25.80 -9.62 -8.34
N GLU A 739 25.47 -9.02 -7.20
CA GLU A 739 25.97 -9.47 -5.89
C GLU A 739 24.91 -10.14 -5.02
N VAL A 740 23.63 -9.80 -5.19
CA VAL A 740 22.54 -10.28 -4.33
C VAL A 740 21.74 -11.37 -5.03
N LEU A 741 21.36 -11.15 -6.29
CA LEU A 741 20.53 -12.13 -6.99
C LEU A 741 21.27 -13.46 -7.21
N PRO A 742 20.65 -14.60 -6.86
CA PRO A 742 21.24 -15.89 -7.12
C PRO A 742 21.48 -16.10 -8.62
N ARG A 743 22.62 -16.71 -8.97
CA ARG A 743 23.05 -16.90 -10.38
C ARG A 743 22.11 -17.80 -11.20
N TRP A 744 21.28 -18.61 -10.54
CA TRP A 744 20.26 -19.45 -11.16
C TRP A 744 18.96 -18.67 -11.52
N VAL A 745 18.74 -17.49 -10.95
CA VAL A 745 17.67 -16.58 -11.37
C VAL A 745 18.01 -15.96 -12.72
N SER A 746 17.03 -15.90 -13.63
CA SER A 746 17.14 -15.10 -14.85
C SER A 746 16.96 -13.63 -14.51
N ARG A 747 17.92 -12.80 -14.91
CA ARG A 747 18.03 -11.41 -14.51
C ARG A 747 17.83 -10.55 -15.76
N GLU A 748 16.78 -9.75 -15.76
CA GLU A 748 16.45 -8.80 -16.81
C GLU A 748 16.87 -7.40 -16.35
N LYS A 749 17.66 -6.69 -17.15
CA LYS A 749 18.12 -5.33 -16.83
C LYS A 749 17.45 -4.33 -17.77
N PHE A 750 16.70 -3.40 -17.20
CA PHE A 750 16.10 -2.28 -17.92
C PHE A 750 16.69 -0.97 -17.39
N TYR A 751 17.73 -0.46 -18.04
CA TYR A 751 18.37 0.78 -17.61
C TYR A 751 18.06 1.90 -18.60
N LEU A 752 17.50 3.02 -18.12
CA LEU A 752 17.12 4.15 -18.99
C LEU A 752 18.33 4.76 -19.75
N ILE A 753 19.54 4.59 -19.24
CA ILE A 753 20.79 4.98 -19.93
C ILE A 753 21.05 4.24 -21.25
N GLU A 754 20.38 3.11 -21.50
CA GLU A 754 20.49 2.39 -22.77
C GLU A 754 19.63 3.00 -23.89
N TYR A 755 18.70 3.88 -23.54
CA TYR A 755 17.84 4.58 -24.48
C TYR A 755 18.43 5.95 -24.84
N PRO A 756 18.56 6.26 -26.14
CA PRO A 756 19.21 7.49 -26.58
C PRO A 756 18.41 8.74 -26.20
N TRP A 757 19.11 9.83 -25.90
CA TRP A 757 18.50 11.14 -25.70
C TRP A 757 17.81 11.65 -26.99
N PRO A 758 16.64 12.30 -26.88
CA PRO A 758 15.96 12.86 -28.05
C PRO A 758 16.80 13.98 -28.70
N PRO A 759 16.68 14.18 -30.02
CA PRO A 759 17.45 15.20 -30.72
C PRO A 759 16.99 16.62 -30.36
N GLY A 760 17.89 17.44 -29.80
CA GLY A 760 17.61 18.84 -29.47
C GLY A 760 18.61 19.42 -28.47
N PRO A 761 18.55 20.74 -28.17
CA PRO A 761 19.29 21.29 -27.04
C PRO A 761 18.66 20.81 -25.73
N LEU A 762 19.42 20.04 -24.93
CA LEU A 762 19.07 19.73 -23.55
C LEU A 762 19.25 21.00 -22.73
N ASN A 763 18.14 21.59 -22.28
CA ASN A 763 18.13 22.81 -21.49
C ASN A 763 17.73 22.48 -20.05
N PRO A 764 18.55 22.80 -19.03
CA PRO A 764 18.19 22.61 -17.63
C PRO A 764 16.87 23.30 -17.24
N ASP A 765 16.56 24.45 -17.86
CA ASP A 765 15.34 25.23 -17.60
C ASP A 765 14.23 24.97 -18.65
N GLY A 766 14.38 23.95 -19.51
CA GLY A 766 13.41 23.57 -20.55
C GLY A 766 12.45 22.47 -20.11
N PRO A 767 11.44 22.11 -20.92
CA PRO A 767 10.63 20.92 -20.66
C PRO A 767 11.54 19.68 -20.65
N HIS A 768 11.31 18.80 -19.67
CA HIS A 768 12.09 17.57 -19.51
C HIS A 768 11.98 16.70 -20.78
N PRO A 769 13.10 16.16 -21.29
CA PRO A 769 13.09 15.29 -22.46
C PRO A 769 12.42 13.96 -22.13
N GLU A 770 11.44 13.55 -22.93
CA GLU A 770 10.80 12.23 -22.81
C GLU A 770 11.58 11.15 -23.58
N LYS A 771 11.47 9.89 -23.14
CA LYS A 771 12.01 8.70 -23.82
C LYS A 771 10.87 7.74 -24.21
N PRO A 772 10.09 8.05 -25.26
CA PRO A 772 8.90 7.25 -25.63
C PRO A 772 9.24 5.80 -25.99
N GLU A 773 10.38 5.53 -26.61
CA GLU A 773 10.83 4.16 -26.91
C GLU A 773 11.11 3.35 -25.64
N ALA A 774 11.53 4.01 -24.55
CA ALA A 774 11.69 3.36 -23.25
C ALA A 774 10.33 3.05 -22.62
N ARG A 775 9.36 3.96 -22.70
CA ARG A 775 7.99 3.73 -22.20
C ARG A 775 7.33 2.53 -22.89
N GLU A 776 7.37 2.48 -24.22
CA GLU A 776 6.84 1.35 -25.00
C GLU A 776 7.56 0.04 -24.63
N SER A 777 8.90 0.04 -24.60
CA SER A 777 9.67 -1.15 -24.26
C SER A 777 9.46 -1.62 -22.81
N PHE A 778 9.25 -0.69 -21.87
CA PHE A 778 8.95 -1.03 -20.47
C PHE A 778 7.60 -1.75 -20.37
N ILE A 779 6.56 -1.24 -21.05
CA ILE A 779 5.23 -1.87 -21.09
C ILE A 779 5.33 -3.29 -21.68
N ASP A 780 6.01 -3.45 -22.81
CA ASP A 780 6.22 -4.75 -23.45
C ASP A 780 6.96 -5.72 -22.52
N THR A 781 8.05 -5.24 -21.90
CA THR A 781 8.85 -6.04 -20.97
C THR A 781 7.99 -6.48 -19.78
N PHE A 782 7.27 -5.56 -19.13
CA PHE A 782 6.41 -5.84 -17.99
C PHE A 782 5.35 -6.92 -18.33
N ASN A 783 4.81 -6.89 -19.54
CA ASN A 783 3.80 -7.84 -20.03
C ASN A 783 4.30 -9.29 -20.17
N GLU A 784 5.61 -9.52 -20.22
CA GLU A 784 6.19 -10.85 -20.20
C GLU A 784 6.00 -11.55 -18.86
N GLY A 785 5.92 -10.78 -17.77
CA GLY A 785 5.71 -11.26 -16.41
C GLY A 785 6.99 -11.72 -15.70
N PHE A 786 7.05 -11.42 -14.40
CA PHE A 786 8.24 -11.62 -13.56
C PHE A 786 7.84 -12.11 -12.17
N LEU A 787 8.82 -12.66 -11.47
CA LEU A 787 8.71 -12.98 -10.05
C LEU A 787 8.61 -11.69 -9.22
N PHE A 788 9.50 -10.75 -9.50
CA PHE A 788 9.47 -9.40 -8.95
C PHE A 788 10.10 -8.39 -9.90
N LEU A 789 9.74 -7.13 -9.69
CA LEU A 789 10.36 -5.94 -10.28
C LEU A 789 11.00 -5.13 -9.16
N LEU A 790 12.22 -4.65 -9.36
CA LEU A 790 12.84 -3.63 -8.51
C LEU A 790 13.20 -2.41 -9.35
N TYR A 791 12.62 -1.26 -9.01
CA TYR A 791 12.95 0.03 -9.60
C TYR A 791 13.81 0.86 -8.64
N GLN A 792 14.82 1.56 -9.15
CA GLN A 792 15.53 2.62 -8.44
C GLN A 792 15.61 3.87 -9.30
N GLY A 793 15.10 4.98 -8.77
CA GLY A 793 14.99 6.22 -9.54
C GLY A 793 14.10 7.27 -8.91
N HIS A 794 13.65 8.22 -9.73
CA HIS A 794 12.68 9.26 -9.39
C HIS A 794 11.24 8.80 -9.68
N GLY A 795 10.29 9.34 -8.93
CA GLY A 795 8.92 8.89 -8.99
C GLY A 795 7.96 9.88 -8.35
N ALA A 796 6.71 9.78 -8.79
CA ALA A 796 5.55 10.46 -8.25
C ALA A 796 4.38 9.47 -8.19
N ALA A 797 3.25 9.92 -7.64
CA ALA A 797 2.04 9.10 -7.52
C ALA A 797 1.55 8.55 -8.87
N ASP A 798 1.72 9.32 -9.94
CA ASP A 798 1.19 9.05 -11.28
C ASP A 798 2.26 8.95 -12.38
N GLN A 799 3.56 9.05 -12.04
CA GLN A 799 4.65 8.99 -13.02
C GLN A 799 5.92 8.33 -12.46
N ILE A 800 6.61 7.55 -13.30
CA ILE A 800 7.95 7.01 -13.03
C ILE A 800 8.99 7.65 -13.96
N ALA A 801 10.11 8.10 -13.37
CA ALA A 801 11.21 8.86 -13.99
C ALA A 801 10.81 10.23 -14.57
N HIS A 802 11.76 11.16 -14.71
CA HIS A 802 11.51 12.45 -15.36
C HIS A 802 11.22 12.31 -16.86
N GLU A 803 11.78 11.27 -17.48
CA GLU A 803 11.70 10.95 -18.91
C GLU A 803 10.36 10.27 -19.30
N VAL A 804 9.42 10.17 -18.35
CA VAL A 804 8.09 9.57 -18.52
C VAL A 804 8.21 8.10 -18.95
N MET A 805 8.89 7.28 -18.14
CA MET A 805 9.03 5.84 -18.40
C MET A 805 7.69 5.12 -18.25
N MET A 806 6.83 5.60 -17.34
CA MET A 806 5.49 5.06 -17.11
C MET A 806 4.61 6.15 -16.50
N LEU A 807 3.34 6.22 -16.92
CA LEU A 807 2.28 6.98 -16.27
C LEU A 807 1.26 6.05 -15.60
N GLY A 808 0.50 6.56 -14.63
CA GLY A 808 -0.59 5.80 -13.99
C GLY A 808 -1.65 5.29 -14.99
N GLU A 809 -1.92 6.05 -16.06
CA GLU A 809 -2.83 5.63 -17.13
C GLU A 809 -2.34 4.40 -17.92
N ASP A 810 -1.03 4.15 -17.95
CA ASP A 810 -0.44 3.01 -18.68
C ASP A 810 -0.78 1.67 -18.03
N VAL A 811 -1.15 1.65 -16.74
CA VAL A 811 -1.53 0.42 -16.04
C VAL A 811 -2.65 -0.31 -16.78
N SER A 812 -3.55 0.44 -17.43
CA SER A 812 -4.64 -0.10 -18.24
C SER A 812 -4.16 -0.94 -19.44
N THR A 813 -2.93 -0.75 -19.89
CA THR A 813 -2.30 -1.47 -21.01
C THR A 813 -1.61 -2.77 -20.60
N PHE A 814 -1.47 -3.02 -19.30
CA PHE A 814 -0.83 -4.24 -18.81
C PHE A 814 -1.72 -5.47 -19.01
N VAL A 815 -1.12 -6.51 -19.60
CA VAL A 815 -1.75 -7.76 -20.02
C VAL A 815 -0.90 -8.99 -19.63
N ASN A 816 -0.07 -8.87 -18.59
CA ASN A 816 0.73 -9.98 -18.04
C ASN A 816 -0.12 -11.11 -17.44
N GLY A 817 -1.45 -10.95 -17.34
CA GLY A 817 -2.37 -12.01 -16.93
C GLY A 817 -2.04 -12.51 -15.51
N HIS A 818 -1.88 -13.82 -15.35
CA HIS A 818 -1.56 -14.43 -14.05
C HIS A 818 -0.05 -14.38 -13.68
N ARG A 819 0.79 -13.79 -14.53
CA ARG A 819 2.25 -13.67 -14.30
C ARG A 819 2.55 -12.38 -13.54
N LEU A 820 2.13 -12.34 -12.29
CA LEU A 820 2.01 -11.13 -11.48
C LEU A 820 3.26 -10.90 -10.61
N PRO A 821 4.14 -9.93 -10.93
CA PRO A 821 5.29 -9.63 -10.08
C PRO A 821 4.86 -9.05 -8.73
N VAL A 822 5.75 -9.19 -7.75
CA VAL A 822 5.83 -8.23 -6.64
C VAL A 822 6.64 -7.03 -7.10
N SER A 823 6.10 -5.81 -7.05
CA SER A 823 6.85 -4.60 -7.42
C SER A 823 7.47 -3.93 -6.21
N PHE A 824 8.75 -3.57 -6.30
CA PHE A 824 9.51 -2.83 -5.32
C PHE A 824 9.92 -1.49 -5.92
N TRP A 825 9.34 -0.39 -5.43
CA TRP A 825 9.54 0.95 -5.97
C TRP A 825 10.50 1.74 -5.09
N GLY A 826 11.80 1.69 -5.39
CA GLY A 826 12.87 2.43 -4.70
C GLY A 826 12.88 3.93 -4.98
N THR A 827 11.75 4.59 -4.75
CA THR A 827 11.51 5.99 -5.14
C THR A 827 10.44 6.67 -4.28
N CYS A 828 10.23 7.97 -4.49
CA CYS A 828 9.27 8.83 -3.81
C CYS A 828 7.82 8.59 -4.31
N ASP A 829 6.84 8.76 -3.43
CA ASP A 829 5.41 9.03 -3.73
C ASP A 829 4.61 8.05 -4.61
N VAL A 830 5.20 6.97 -5.16
CA VAL A 830 4.47 5.95 -5.93
C VAL A 830 3.37 5.26 -5.12
N GLY A 831 3.45 5.35 -3.79
CA GLY A 831 2.46 4.90 -2.81
C GLY A 831 1.65 6.02 -2.16
N HIS A 832 1.53 7.20 -2.77
CA HIS A 832 0.74 8.33 -2.22
C HIS A 832 -0.78 8.10 -2.35
N PHE A 833 -1.27 7.04 -1.69
CA PHE A 833 -2.67 6.60 -1.73
C PHE A 833 -3.62 7.56 -1.02
N ASP A 834 -3.12 8.43 -0.14
CA ASP A 834 -3.97 9.27 0.69
C ASP A 834 -4.46 10.56 0.00
N ASN A 835 -4.25 10.72 -1.30
CA ASN A 835 -4.70 11.88 -2.08
C ASN A 835 -6.15 11.67 -2.59
N PRO A 836 -7.12 12.49 -2.17
CA PRO A 836 -8.48 12.38 -2.65
C PRO A 836 -8.57 12.66 -4.15
N GLY A 837 -9.28 11.79 -4.87
CA GLY A 837 -9.59 11.96 -6.28
C GLY A 837 -8.56 11.40 -7.26
N SER A 838 -7.47 10.79 -6.77
CA SER A 838 -6.47 10.13 -7.62
C SER A 838 -5.90 8.89 -6.95
N ASP A 839 -5.89 7.78 -7.66
CA ASP A 839 -5.26 6.54 -7.19
C ASP A 839 -3.80 6.52 -7.63
N ALA A 840 -2.89 6.11 -6.74
CA ALA A 840 -1.48 5.99 -7.06
C ALA A 840 -1.20 4.79 -7.97
N ILE A 841 -0.07 4.80 -8.68
CA ILE A 841 0.41 3.68 -9.51
C ILE A 841 0.44 2.38 -8.70
N SER A 842 0.91 2.43 -7.46
CA SER A 842 0.99 1.23 -6.63
C SER A 842 -0.36 0.60 -6.31
N GLU A 843 -1.46 1.36 -6.29
CA GLU A 843 -2.82 0.87 -6.00
C GLU A 843 -3.45 0.27 -7.24
N THR A 844 -3.43 1.03 -8.35
CA THR A 844 -3.97 0.62 -9.64
C THR A 844 -3.36 -0.69 -10.12
N LEU A 845 -2.06 -0.93 -9.89
CA LEU A 845 -1.39 -2.20 -10.18
C LEU A 845 -2.00 -3.41 -9.44
N ILE A 846 -2.51 -3.22 -8.22
CA ILE A 846 -3.07 -4.30 -7.40
C ILE A 846 -4.45 -4.71 -7.90
N TYR A 847 -5.34 -3.75 -8.16
CA TYR A 847 -6.72 -4.05 -8.59
C TYR A 847 -6.94 -4.03 -10.11
N HIS A 848 -5.88 -3.93 -10.93
CA HIS A 848 -5.99 -4.09 -12.39
C HIS A 848 -6.41 -5.52 -12.79
N PRO A 849 -7.52 -5.72 -13.53
CA PRO A 849 -8.06 -7.06 -13.79
C PRO A 849 -7.32 -7.87 -14.87
N ALA A 850 -6.57 -7.22 -15.77
CA ALA A 850 -5.87 -7.90 -16.88
C ALA A 850 -4.41 -8.26 -16.56
N GLY A 851 -3.91 -7.88 -15.38
CA GLY A 851 -2.51 -8.06 -15.01
C GLY A 851 -2.10 -7.17 -13.83
N GLY A 852 -1.00 -6.44 -13.99
CA GLY A 852 -0.42 -5.61 -12.94
C GLY A 852 0.42 -6.44 -11.98
N CYS A 853 0.37 -6.12 -10.69
CA CYS A 853 1.18 -6.76 -9.64
C CYS A 853 0.32 -7.59 -8.68
N ILE A 854 0.93 -8.59 -8.03
CA ILE A 854 0.27 -9.31 -6.92
C ILE A 854 0.32 -8.52 -5.61
N SER A 855 1.45 -7.84 -5.40
CA SER A 855 1.74 -6.92 -4.30
C SER A 855 2.69 -5.83 -4.78
N SER A 856 2.68 -4.68 -4.12
CA SER A 856 3.52 -3.53 -4.45
C SER A 856 4.05 -2.90 -3.15
N VAL A 857 5.34 -2.64 -3.07
CA VAL A 857 5.96 -1.92 -1.94
C VAL A 857 6.40 -0.57 -2.45
N ALA A 858 5.75 0.49 -1.97
CA ALA A 858 5.96 1.85 -2.45
C ALA A 858 5.91 2.87 -1.29
N ALA A 859 6.63 3.98 -1.45
CA ALA A 859 6.67 5.02 -0.45
C ALA A 859 5.48 5.97 -0.57
N THR A 860 4.88 6.36 0.56
CA THR A 860 3.81 7.36 0.62
C THR A 860 4.31 8.79 0.45
N ARG A 861 5.60 9.03 0.74
CA ARG A 861 6.28 10.35 0.73
C ARG A 861 7.70 10.22 0.18
N GLY A 862 8.41 11.35 0.08
CA GLY A 862 9.80 11.40 -0.37
C GLY A 862 10.78 10.49 0.41
N THR A 863 11.67 9.81 -0.33
CA THR A 863 12.68 8.86 0.19
C THR A 863 14.07 9.09 -0.44
N TYR A 864 15.13 8.56 0.19
CA TYR A 864 16.53 8.78 -0.18
C TYR A 864 17.05 7.64 -1.05
N GLY A 865 17.66 7.95 -2.19
CA GLY A 865 18.17 6.93 -3.12
C GLY A 865 19.15 5.95 -2.48
N SER A 866 20.06 6.46 -1.66
CA SER A 866 21.05 5.63 -0.93
C SER A 866 20.42 4.73 0.14
N ALA A 867 19.39 5.19 0.84
CA ALA A 867 18.67 4.38 1.82
C ALA A 867 17.72 3.38 1.14
N ASN A 868 17.11 3.75 0.02
CA ASN A 868 16.28 2.89 -0.82
C ASN A 868 17.08 1.67 -1.31
N TYR A 869 18.30 1.90 -1.83
CA TYR A 869 19.20 0.82 -2.20
C TYR A 869 19.42 -0.16 -1.06
N GLN A 870 19.75 0.32 0.14
CA GLN A 870 19.99 -0.56 1.28
C GLN A 870 18.74 -1.34 1.72
N TYR A 871 17.61 -0.65 1.80
CA TYR A 871 16.34 -1.25 2.18
C TYR A 871 15.93 -2.34 1.20
N PHE A 872 15.87 -2.05 -0.11
CA PHE A 872 15.47 -3.04 -1.10
C PHE A 872 16.52 -4.11 -1.35
N ARG A 873 17.81 -3.80 -1.21
CA ARG A 873 18.85 -4.84 -1.16
C ARG A 873 18.56 -5.86 -0.07
N SER A 874 18.17 -5.40 1.12
CA SER A 874 17.80 -6.28 2.23
C SER A 874 16.53 -7.06 1.99
N VAL A 875 15.51 -6.45 1.36
CA VAL A 875 14.26 -7.13 1.04
C VAL A 875 14.53 -8.26 0.05
N ILE A 876 15.26 -7.97 -1.04
CA ILE A 876 15.62 -8.96 -2.06
C ILE A 876 16.51 -10.07 -1.49
N ASP A 877 17.47 -9.73 -0.62
CA ASP A 877 18.29 -10.71 0.09
C ASP A 877 17.43 -11.64 0.96
N SER A 878 16.52 -11.06 1.75
CA SER A 878 15.58 -11.80 2.60
C SER A 878 14.74 -12.77 1.77
N LEU A 879 14.18 -12.31 0.66
CA LEU A 879 13.34 -13.14 -0.22
C LEU A 879 14.13 -14.26 -0.90
N CYS A 880 15.34 -14.00 -1.36
CA CYS A 880 16.12 -14.99 -2.11
C CYS A 880 16.80 -16.05 -1.22
N PHE A 881 17.18 -15.70 0.01
CA PHE A 881 17.98 -16.56 0.87
C PHE A 881 17.24 -17.06 2.13
N HIS A 882 16.11 -16.47 2.49
CA HIS A 882 15.22 -16.92 3.56
C HIS A 882 13.85 -17.31 2.98
N GLN A 883 13.82 -18.45 2.29
CA GLN A 883 12.62 -18.94 1.58
C GLN A 883 11.42 -19.26 2.49
N ASP A 884 11.61 -19.21 3.81
CA ASP A 884 10.57 -19.33 4.82
C ASP A 884 9.86 -18.01 5.15
N LEU A 885 10.35 -16.87 4.64
CA LEU A 885 9.71 -15.57 4.78
C LEU A 885 8.64 -15.35 3.72
N THR A 886 7.52 -14.77 4.14
CA THR A 886 6.55 -14.16 3.21
C THR A 886 7.06 -12.81 2.72
N VAL A 887 6.43 -12.23 1.70
CA VAL A 887 6.76 -10.87 1.23
C VAL A 887 6.57 -9.84 2.34
N GLY A 888 5.48 -9.95 3.12
CA GLY A 888 5.23 -9.08 4.27
C GLY A 888 6.28 -9.20 5.36
N ASP A 889 6.69 -10.43 5.68
CA ASP A 889 7.74 -10.68 6.68
C ASP A 889 9.09 -10.13 6.22
N ALA A 890 9.45 -10.27 4.93
CA ALA A 890 10.68 -9.73 4.39
C ALA A 890 10.72 -8.20 4.43
N VAL A 891 9.61 -7.53 4.08
CA VAL A 891 9.46 -6.07 4.17
C VAL A 891 9.59 -5.59 5.62
N TRP A 892 8.87 -6.22 6.55
CA TRP A 892 8.96 -5.91 7.97
C TRP A 892 10.35 -6.17 8.55
N HIS A 893 10.93 -7.34 8.26
CA HIS A 893 12.28 -7.72 8.66
C HIS A 893 13.32 -6.69 8.20
N SER A 894 13.24 -6.24 6.93
CA SER A 894 14.15 -5.23 6.39
C SER A 894 13.98 -3.85 7.03
N LYS A 895 12.78 -3.46 7.49
CA LYS A 895 12.60 -2.24 8.29
C LYS A 895 13.38 -2.32 9.61
N LEU A 896 13.40 -3.49 10.24
CA LEU A 896 14.13 -3.73 11.49
C LEU A 896 15.64 -3.87 11.30
N ALA A 897 16.09 -4.59 10.27
CA ALA A 897 17.50 -4.75 9.93
C ALA A 897 18.19 -3.38 9.69
N PHE A 898 17.41 -2.39 9.21
CA PHE A 898 17.84 -1.01 8.99
C PHE A 898 17.15 -0.03 9.95
N ALA A 899 16.93 -0.42 11.22
CA ALA A 899 16.30 0.41 12.24
C ALA A 899 16.93 1.81 12.38
N GLY A 900 18.22 1.95 12.10
CA GLY A 900 18.91 3.25 12.10
C GLY A 900 18.44 4.25 11.04
N SER A 901 17.78 3.77 9.98
CA SER A 901 17.23 4.57 8.87
C SER A 901 15.69 4.55 8.85
N TYR A 902 15.04 3.91 9.84
CA TYR A 902 13.59 3.78 9.88
C TYR A 902 12.87 5.14 9.94
N GLY A 903 13.26 5.99 10.89
CA GLY A 903 12.59 7.27 11.14
C GLY A 903 12.73 8.31 10.02
N SER A 904 13.77 8.18 9.18
CA SER A 904 14.06 9.10 8.07
C SER A 904 13.56 8.60 6.71
N ASN A 905 13.51 7.28 6.49
CA ASN A 905 13.25 6.70 5.17
C ASN A 905 12.22 5.56 5.21
N ASN A 906 12.51 4.49 5.96
CA ASN A 906 11.81 3.21 5.76
C ASN A 906 10.36 3.21 6.26
N LYS A 907 9.99 4.12 7.17
CA LYS A 907 8.62 4.26 7.69
C LYS A 907 7.59 4.63 6.61
N TYR A 908 8.02 5.23 5.49
CA TYR A 908 7.10 5.65 4.42
C TYR A 908 6.72 4.50 3.48
N TYR A 909 7.46 3.38 3.50
CA TYR A 909 7.16 2.24 2.64
C TYR A 909 5.99 1.43 3.17
N VAL A 910 4.92 1.36 2.38
CA VAL A 910 3.73 0.55 2.63
C VAL A 910 3.74 -0.66 1.69
N LEU A 911 3.33 -1.82 2.20
CA LEU A 911 3.02 -2.98 1.35
C LEU A 911 1.54 -2.91 0.96
N PHE A 912 1.31 -2.71 -0.34
CA PHE A 912 0.01 -2.82 -0.98
C PHE A 912 -0.19 -4.25 -1.49
N GLY A 913 -1.35 -4.84 -1.21
CA GLY A 913 -1.67 -6.24 -1.53
C GLY A 913 -1.72 -7.12 -0.29
N TYR A 914 -1.54 -8.43 -0.49
CA TYR A 914 -1.65 -9.41 0.57
C TYR A 914 -0.25 -9.82 1.08
N PRO A 915 0.03 -9.75 2.40
CA PRO A 915 1.39 -9.87 2.94
C PRO A 915 1.88 -11.32 3.03
N ASP A 916 0.99 -12.26 3.33
CA ASP A 916 1.37 -13.62 3.73
C ASP A 916 1.68 -14.56 2.54
N MET A 917 1.93 -14.01 1.36
CA MET A 917 2.31 -14.83 0.20
C MET A 917 3.81 -15.07 0.20
N PRO A 918 4.25 -16.34 0.11
CA PRO A 918 5.65 -16.62 -0.22
C PRO A 918 5.89 -16.22 -1.67
N LEU A 919 7.12 -15.80 -1.96
CA LEU A 919 7.55 -15.60 -3.34
C LEU A 919 7.69 -16.99 -4.00
N PRO A 920 7.11 -17.26 -5.19
CA PRO A 920 7.14 -18.58 -5.81
C PRO A 920 8.50 -18.86 -6.48
N LEU A 921 9.57 -18.73 -5.71
CA LEU A 921 10.93 -19.00 -6.12
C LEU A 921 11.10 -20.50 -6.39
N PRO A 922 11.72 -20.89 -7.53
CA PRO A 922 12.09 -22.28 -7.75
C PRO A 922 13.17 -22.72 -6.76
N ALA A 923 13.16 -24.00 -6.39
CA ALA A 923 14.25 -24.59 -5.62
C ALA A 923 15.56 -24.55 -6.41
N SER A 924 16.69 -24.40 -5.74
CA SER A 924 18.00 -24.23 -6.37
C SER A 924 18.85 -25.52 -6.43
N ASP A 925 18.20 -26.69 -6.40
CA ASP A 925 18.90 -27.99 -6.39
C ASP A 925 19.44 -28.39 -7.76
N GLY A 926 18.93 -27.78 -8.84
CA GLY A 926 19.33 -28.08 -10.20
C GLY A 926 20.74 -27.60 -10.50
N SER A 927 21.51 -28.38 -11.26
CA SER A 927 22.79 -27.93 -11.80
C SER A 927 22.87 -28.16 -13.31
N ILE A 928 23.56 -27.24 -13.99
CA ILE A 928 23.88 -27.35 -15.41
C ILE A 928 25.32 -27.84 -15.55
N ILE A 929 25.54 -28.74 -16.51
CA ILE A 929 26.83 -29.36 -16.80
C ILE A 929 27.17 -29.10 -18.27
N LEU A 930 28.37 -28.56 -18.49
CA LEU A 930 28.95 -28.31 -19.80
C LEU A 930 30.17 -29.22 -20.02
N SER A 931 30.45 -29.59 -21.27
CA SER A 931 31.65 -30.35 -21.60
C SER A 931 32.89 -29.45 -21.52
N ASP A 932 33.91 -29.86 -20.77
CA ASP A 932 35.13 -29.08 -20.51
C ASP A 932 34.85 -27.64 -19.98
N ASP A 933 33.71 -27.46 -19.28
CA ASP A 933 33.25 -26.16 -18.76
C ASP A 933 33.11 -25.05 -19.82
N THR A 934 33.04 -25.43 -21.12
CA THR A 934 33.15 -24.51 -22.26
C THR A 934 32.05 -24.76 -23.30
N LEU A 935 31.39 -23.68 -23.74
CA LEU A 935 30.55 -23.64 -24.93
C LEU A 935 31.40 -23.26 -26.16
N TRP A 936 31.06 -23.80 -27.33
CA TRP A 936 31.77 -23.57 -28.58
C TRP A 936 30.85 -22.96 -29.64
N SER A 937 31.16 -21.74 -30.10
CA SER A 937 30.39 -21.09 -31.16
C SER A 937 30.65 -21.73 -32.53
N GLY A 938 29.61 -21.82 -33.37
CA GLY A 938 29.65 -22.45 -34.68
C GLY A 938 29.65 -23.98 -34.64
N GLU A 939 29.35 -24.59 -33.50
CA GLU A 939 29.27 -26.05 -33.31
C GLU A 939 28.05 -26.46 -32.47
N LEU A 940 27.72 -27.75 -32.52
CA LEU A 940 26.73 -28.37 -31.66
C LEU A 940 27.34 -28.65 -30.28
N ASN A 941 26.70 -28.14 -29.23
CA ASN A 941 27.11 -28.30 -27.84
C ASN A 941 26.11 -29.22 -27.13
N THR A 942 26.57 -30.10 -26.25
CA THR A 942 25.68 -30.88 -25.39
C THR A 942 25.62 -30.22 -24.01
N VAL A 943 24.42 -29.79 -23.62
CA VAL A 943 24.11 -29.26 -22.29
C VAL A 943 23.32 -30.30 -21.52
N SER A 944 23.77 -30.62 -20.31
CA SER A 944 23.09 -31.56 -19.43
C SER A 944 22.67 -30.89 -18.12
N GLY A 945 21.59 -31.39 -17.53
CA GLY A 945 21.13 -30.97 -16.21
C GLY A 945 20.97 -32.17 -15.27
N ASN A 946 21.23 -31.96 -13.98
CA ASN A 946 20.96 -32.93 -12.93
C ASN A 946 20.32 -32.25 -11.70
N GLY A 947 19.79 -33.03 -10.76
CA GLY A 947 19.27 -32.48 -9.50
C GLY A 947 17.88 -31.83 -9.59
N PHE A 948 17.20 -31.91 -10.75
CA PHE A 948 15.86 -31.33 -10.96
C PHE A 948 14.71 -32.13 -10.30
N GLN A 949 15.07 -33.03 -9.39
CA GLN A 949 14.23 -33.81 -8.46
C GLN A 949 13.21 -34.80 -9.04
N SER A 950 12.52 -34.48 -10.14
CA SER A 950 11.43 -35.30 -10.68
C SER A 950 11.27 -35.17 -12.19
N ASP A 951 10.43 -36.04 -12.76
CA ASP A 951 10.08 -35.97 -14.17
C ASP A 951 9.29 -34.69 -14.46
N GLY A 952 9.62 -34.02 -15.56
CA GLY A 952 9.06 -32.71 -15.86
C GLY A 952 9.51 -32.16 -17.21
N LEU A 953 9.36 -30.86 -17.39
CA LEU A 953 9.80 -30.13 -18.58
C LEU A 953 10.80 -29.05 -18.16
N ALA A 954 12.04 -29.18 -18.61
CA ALA A 954 13.07 -28.15 -18.49
C ALA A 954 12.94 -27.15 -19.65
N PHE A 955 12.94 -25.87 -19.31
CA PHE A 955 13.11 -24.74 -20.23
C PHE A 955 14.57 -24.30 -20.14
N ILE A 956 15.30 -24.38 -21.25
CA ILE A 956 16.74 -24.15 -21.31
C ILE A 956 17.00 -22.86 -22.09
N GLU A 957 17.84 -22.00 -21.51
CA GLU A 957 18.30 -20.76 -22.10
C GLU A 957 19.83 -20.69 -22.06
N ILE A 958 20.43 -20.31 -23.18
CA ILE A 958 21.87 -20.05 -23.29
C ILE A 958 22.06 -18.63 -23.83
N LEU A 959 22.78 -17.82 -23.07
CA LEU A 959 23.19 -16.46 -23.47
C LEU A 959 24.64 -16.49 -23.96
N GLU A 960 24.94 -15.70 -24.99
CA GLU A 960 26.32 -15.44 -25.38
C GLU A 960 27.10 -14.70 -24.27
N SER A 961 28.41 -14.50 -24.45
CA SER A 961 29.20 -13.81 -23.42
C SER A 961 28.73 -12.38 -23.23
N SER A 962 28.47 -12.02 -21.98
CA SER A 962 28.21 -10.64 -21.56
C SER A 962 29.42 -9.75 -21.79
N SER A 963 29.19 -8.43 -21.83
CA SER A 963 30.23 -7.42 -22.04
C SER A 963 30.29 -6.41 -20.90
N ASN A 964 31.50 -5.98 -20.53
CA ASN A 964 31.68 -4.86 -19.61
C ASN A 964 31.59 -3.56 -20.41
N VAL A 965 30.57 -2.76 -20.14
CA VAL A 965 30.30 -1.49 -20.82
C VAL A 965 30.55 -0.33 -19.86
N ILE A 966 31.01 0.79 -20.40
CA ILE A 966 31.08 2.05 -19.66
C ILE A 966 30.19 3.04 -20.41
N TYR A 967 29.07 3.41 -19.80
CA TYR A 967 28.28 4.55 -20.25
C TYR A 967 28.92 5.84 -19.74
N THR A 968 28.93 6.88 -20.57
CA THR A 968 29.43 8.21 -20.19
C THR A 968 28.23 9.15 -20.15
N CYS A 969 27.88 9.59 -18.94
CA CYS A 969 26.79 10.54 -18.71
C CYS A 969 27.04 11.85 -19.47
N LEU A 970 25.99 12.63 -19.69
CA LEU A 970 26.10 13.95 -20.33
C LEU A 970 27.10 14.88 -19.62
N GLY A 971 27.24 14.77 -18.30
CA GLY A 971 28.24 15.50 -17.51
C GLY A 971 29.62 14.89 -17.40
N GLY A 972 29.86 13.75 -18.06
CA GLY A 972 31.17 13.09 -18.11
C GLY A 972 31.44 12.08 -17.00
N ALA A 973 30.53 11.87 -16.04
CA ALA A 973 30.62 10.74 -15.13
C ALA A 973 30.53 9.41 -15.90
N GLN A 974 31.08 8.34 -15.32
CA GLN A 974 31.16 7.03 -15.96
C GLN A 974 30.39 6.01 -15.15
N ILE A 975 29.45 5.32 -15.79
CA ILE A 975 28.68 4.22 -15.22
C ILE A 975 29.20 2.91 -15.84
N PRO A 976 30.08 2.17 -15.14
CA PRO A 976 30.39 0.80 -15.53
C PRO A 976 29.23 -0.14 -15.19
N TYR A 977 28.83 -0.97 -16.15
CA TYR A 977 27.83 -2.02 -15.92
C TYR A 977 28.08 -3.24 -16.83
N ILE A 978 27.50 -4.39 -16.47
CA ILE A 978 27.53 -5.61 -17.29
C ILE A 978 26.29 -5.61 -18.18
N LYS A 979 26.52 -5.46 -19.49
CA LYS A 979 25.49 -5.68 -20.50
C LYS A 979 25.45 -7.17 -20.84
N TYR A 980 24.31 -7.81 -20.57
CA TYR A 980 24.13 -9.22 -20.83
C TYR A 980 24.17 -9.54 -22.32
N GLY A 981 24.70 -10.71 -22.65
CA GLY A 981 24.74 -11.22 -24.00
C GLY A 981 23.34 -11.57 -24.50
N GLY A 982 23.12 -11.50 -25.82
CA GLY A 982 21.88 -11.94 -26.42
C GLY A 982 21.64 -13.45 -26.28
N THR A 983 20.39 -13.87 -26.46
CA THR A 983 19.98 -15.27 -26.43
C THR A 983 20.59 -16.02 -27.62
N ALA A 984 21.50 -16.96 -27.34
CA ALA A 984 22.11 -17.83 -28.34
C ALA A 984 21.27 -19.09 -28.60
N TYR A 985 20.55 -19.58 -27.59
CA TYR A 985 19.65 -20.72 -27.68
C TYR A 985 18.49 -20.61 -26.67
N SER A 986 17.27 -20.97 -27.09
CA SER A 986 16.09 -21.06 -26.22
C SER A 986 15.19 -22.24 -26.64
N GLY A 987 14.98 -23.21 -25.74
CA GLY A 987 14.24 -24.44 -26.04
C GLY A 987 13.77 -25.18 -24.80
N SER A 988 13.20 -26.38 -24.99
CA SER A 988 12.72 -27.21 -23.88
C SER A 988 13.10 -28.69 -24.02
N GLN A 989 13.24 -29.39 -22.91
CA GLN A 989 13.59 -30.82 -22.86
C GLN A 989 12.86 -31.55 -21.74
N LEU A 990 12.50 -32.82 -21.95
CA LEU A 990 11.95 -33.65 -20.87
C LEU A 990 13.03 -33.94 -19.83
N VAL A 991 12.66 -33.81 -18.56
CA VAL A 991 13.45 -34.28 -17.42
C VAL A 991 12.99 -35.69 -17.09
N GLU A 992 13.91 -36.64 -17.01
CA GLU A 992 13.66 -38.03 -16.63
C GLU A 992 14.58 -38.40 -15.45
N GLY A 993 13.99 -38.80 -14.33
CA GLY A 993 14.76 -39.12 -13.11
C GLY A 993 15.52 -37.93 -12.51
N GLY A 994 15.07 -36.70 -12.79
CA GLY A 994 15.76 -35.47 -12.35
C GLY A 994 16.95 -35.06 -13.23
N GLU A 995 17.12 -35.70 -14.39
CA GLU A 995 18.22 -35.43 -15.34
C GLU A 995 17.66 -35.09 -16.74
N PHE A 996 18.40 -34.27 -17.49
CA PHE A 996 18.15 -34.06 -18.91
C PHE A 996 19.46 -33.88 -19.68
N SER A 997 19.43 -34.14 -20.99
CA SER A 997 20.51 -33.81 -21.92
C SER A 997 19.89 -33.27 -23.20
N ILE A 998 20.43 -32.16 -23.71
CA ILE A 998 20.00 -31.56 -24.96
C ILE A 998 21.21 -31.08 -25.76
N ASP A 999 21.16 -31.29 -27.07
CA ASP A 999 22.11 -30.70 -27.99
C ASP A 999 21.60 -29.32 -28.40
N CYS A 1000 22.50 -28.33 -28.44
CA CYS A 1000 22.21 -26.92 -28.73
C CYS A 1000 23.27 -26.42 -29.71
N PHE A 1001 22.86 -25.97 -30.90
CA PHE A 1001 23.80 -25.31 -31.80
C PHE A 1001 23.98 -23.87 -31.34
N ILE A 1002 25.23 -23.47 -31.07
CA ILE A 1002 25.52 -22.09 -30.65
C ILE A 1002 25.98 -21.32 -31.90
N PRO A 1003 25.30 -20.23 -32.30
CA PRO A 1003 25.64 -19.49 -33.52
C PRO A 1003 27.10 -19.05 -33.55
N VAL A 1004 27.77 -19.16 -34.70
CA VAL A 1004 29.16 -18.69 -34.89
C VAL A 1004 29.30 -17.18 -34.66
N GLN A 1005 28.19 -16.45 -34.80
CA GLN A 1005 28.07 -15.03 -34.58
C GLN A 1005 28.08 -14.63 -33.10
N SER A 1006 27.96 -15.59 -32.18
CA SER A 1006 27.90 -15.34 -30.73
C SER A 1006 29.16 -14.65 -30.22
N MET A 1007 28.99 -13.69 -29.32
CA MET A 1007 30.08 -13.03 -28.61
C MET A 1007 30.80 -14.03 -27.71
N ILE A 1008 32.04 -14.35 -28.06
CA ILE A 1008 32.92 -15.21 -27.26
C ILE A 1008 33.46 -14.48 -26.03
N GLY A 1009 33.73 -15.20 -24.95
CA GLY A 1009 34.25 -14.65 -23.71
C GLY A 1009 34.10 -15.61 -22.53
N SER A 1010 34.22 -15.08 -21.31
CA SER A 1010 34.17 -15.85 -20.05
C SER A 1010 32.99 -15.45 -19.18
N MET A 1011 31.93 -14.89 -19.79
CA MET A 1011 30.74 -14.40 -19.11
C MET A 1011 29.46 -14.83 -19.86
N ALA A 1012 29.52 -15.99 -20.53
CA ALA A 1012 28.34 -16.62 -21.09
C ALA A 1012 27.53 -17.27 -19.97
N ARG A 1013 26.29 -17.68 -20.26
CA ARG A 1013 25.41 -18.32 -19.28
C ARG A 1013 24.64 -19.45 -19.93
N ALA A 1014 24.56 -20.58 -19.25
CA ALA A 1014 23.62 -21.66 -19.58
C ALA A 1014 22.76 -21.96 -18.35
N ALA A 1015 21.44 -21.94 -18.49
CA ALA A 1015 20.51 -22.12 -17.39
C ALA A 1015 19.31 -22.97 -17.80
N ALA A 1016 18.66 -23.59 -16.81
CA ALA A 1016 17.39 -24.25 -17.01
C ALA A 1016 16.47 -24.08 -15.81
N LEU A 1017 15.16 -23.96 -16.11
CA LEU A 1017 14.08 -24.10 -15.15
C LEU A 1017 13.29 -25.34 -15.50
N ALA A 1018 13.26 -26.34 -14.61
CA ALA A 1018 12.38 -27.49 -14.73
C ALA A 1018 11.07 -27.30 -13.98
N LEU A 1019 9.96 -27.50 -14.67
CA LEU A 1019 8.63 -27.52 -14.11
C LEU A 1019 8.09 -28.96 -14.10
N SER A 1020 7.57 -29.37 -12.95
CA SER A 1020 6.83 -30.63 -12.77
C SER A 1020 5.44 -30.32 -12.22
N SER A 1021 4.63 -31.36 -11.96
CA SER A 1021 3.33 -31.17 -11.34
C SER A 1021 3.38 -30.75 -9.86
N GLN A 1022 4.56 -30.74 -9.22
CA GLN A 1022 4.72 -30.50 -7.78
C GLN A 1022 5.86 -29.55 -7.43
N PHE A 1023 6.81 -29.33 -8.34
CA PHE A 1023 8.05 -28.61 -8.07
C PHE A 1023 8.45 -27.76 -9.28
N ALA A 1024 9.00 -26.58 -8.98
CA ALA A 1024 9.83 -25.81 -9.88
C ALA A 1024 11.27 -25.84 -9.35
N VAL A 1025 12.23 -26.23 -10.20
CA VAL A 1025 13.64 -26.32 -9.82
C VAL A 1025 14.48 -25.61 -10.88
N SER A 1026 15.36 -24.72 -10.45
CA SER A 1026 16.24 -23.93 -11.31
C SER A 1026 17.70 -24.34 -11.12
N GLY A 1027 18.49 -24.19 -12.17
CA GLY A 1027 19.93 -24.40 -12.16
C GLY A 1027 20.62 -23.61 -13.24
N ALA A 1028 21.86 -23.17 -12.99
CA ALA A 1028 22.67 -22.45 -13.97
C ALA A 1028 24.16 -22.78 -13.86
N PHE A 1029 24.85 -22.66 -14.99
CA PHE A 1029 26.30 -22.53 -15.10
C PHE A 1029 26.57 -21.07 -15.52
N ASP A 1030 26.90 -20.22 -14.55
CA ASP A 1030 27.14 -18.79 -14.72
C ASP A 1030 28.26 -18.32 -13.77
N PRO A 1031 29.39 -17.80 -14.29
CA PRO A 1031 29.70 -17.65 -15.72
C PRO A 1031 30.21 -18.93 -16.39
N ALA A 1032 29.90 -19.09 -17.67
CA ALA A 1032 30.47 -20.09 -18.57
C ALA A 1032 31.49 -19.46 -19.53
N ASP A 1033 32.50 -20.25 -19.93
CA ASP A 1033 33.37 -19.90 -21.06
C ASP A 1033 32.64 -20.18 -22.38
N LEU A 1034 32.69 -19.24 -23.32
CA LEU A 1034 32.24 -19.40 -24.69
C LEU A 1034 33.41 -19.10 -25.63
N ALA A 1035 33.92 -20.13 -26.29
CA ALA A 1035 35.08 -20.05 -27.18
C ALA A 1035 34.68 -20.24 -28.64
N LEU A 1036 35.57 -19.85 -29.55
CA LEU A 1036 35.37 -20.06 -30.98
C LEU A 1036 35.57 -21.54 -31.33
N GLY A 1037 34.52 -22.18 -31.86
CA GLY A 1037 34.57 -23.54 -32.38
C GLY A 1037 35.19 -23.65 -33.77
N THR A 1038 35.17 -24.86 -34.32
CA THR A 1038 35.66 -25.23 -35.66
C THR A 1038 34.51 -25.81 -36.50
N PRO A 1039 33.67 -24.97 -37.15
CA PRO A 1039 32.54 -25.47 -37.96
C PRO A 1039 33.05 -26.37 -39.11
N GLN A 1040 33.04 -27.70 -38.93
CA GLN A 1040 33.53 -28.66 -39.92
C GLN A 1040 32.40 -29.13 -40.84
N GLY A 1041 32.63 -29.09 -42.16
CA GLY A 1041 31.73 -29.65 -43.18
C GLY A 1041 30.42 -28.87 -43.39
N GLY A 1042 30.41 -27.58 -43.01
CA GLY A 1042 29.23 -26.78 -42.65
C GLY A 1042 28.09 -26.66 -43.66
N ASP A 1043 26.94 -26.29 -43.09
CA ASP A 1043 25.72 -25.90 -43.78
C ASP A 1043 25.94 -24.67 -44.66
N LEU A 1044 25.34 -24.70 -45.85
CA LEU A 1044 25.38 -23.62 -46.84
C LEU A 1044 23.98 -23.22 -47.31
N GLU A 1045 22.94 -23.90 -46.82
CA GLU A 1045 21.55 -23.56 -47.09
C GLU A 1045 21.05 -22.67 -45.95
N GLY A 1046 20.19 -21.70 -46.27
CA GLY A 1046 19.53 -20.90 -45.23
C GLY A 1046 18.31 -21.64 -44.67
N PRO A 1047 17.72 -21.14 -43.56
CA PRO A 1047 16.61 -21.80 -42.90
C PRO A 1047 15.43 -22.09 -43.83
N SER A 1048 14.75 -23.22 -43.66
CA SER A 1048 13.40 -23.38 -44.20
C SER A 1048 12.43 -22.57 -43.35
N VAL A 1049 11.88 -21.47 -43.89
CA VAL A 1049 10.87 -20.63 -43.23
C VAL A 1049 9.51 -20.91 -43.86
N ASN A 1050 8.53 -21.28 -43.05
CA ASN A 1050 7.14 -21.45 -43.47
C ASN A 1050 6.25 -20.67 -42.52
N MET A 1051 5.58 -19.61 -42.99
CA MET A 1051 4.71 -18.78 -42.16
C MET A 1051 3.25 -18.74 -42.64
N TRP A 1052 2.34 -18.57 -41.68
CA TRP A 1052 0.90 -18.46 -41.92
C TRP A 1052 0.24 -17.61 -40.83
N ILE A 1053 -0.98 -17.16 -41.09
CA ILE A 1053 -1.81 -16.58 -40.03
C ILE A 1053 -2.53 -17.70 -39.29
N ARG A 1054 -2.55 -17.67 -37.95
CA ARG A 1054 -3.24 -18.64 -37.10
C ARG A 1054 -4.65 -18.93 -37.64
N GLY A 1055 -4.95 -20.22 -37.84
CA GLY A 1055 -6.22 -20.67 -38.40
C GLY A 1055 -6.30 -20.63 -39.94
N TYR A 1056 -5.36 -19.99 -40.65
CA TYR A 1056 -5.29 -19.85 -42.10
C TYR A 1056 -4.06 -20.54 -42.72
N GLU A 1057 -3.56 -21.60 -42.08
CA GLU A 1057 -2.46 -22.42 -42.61
C GLU A 1057 -2.78 -22.92 -44.05
N GLY A 1058 -1.86 -22.66 -44.98
CA GLY A 1058 -1.99 -23.03 -46.39
C GLY A 1058 -2.85 -22.07 -47.25
N ILE A 1059 -3.29 -20.92 -46.71
CA ILE A 1059 -4.04 -19.90 -47.45
C ILE A 1059 -3.08 -18.77 -47.89
N GLU A 1060 -2.99 -18.51 -49.20
CA GLU A 1060 -2.04 -17.53 -49.76
C GLU A 1060 -2.45 -16.05 -49.52
N HIS A 1061 -3.74 -15.78 -49.40
CA HIS A 1061 -4.31 -14.43 -49.26
C HIS A 1061 -5.44 -14.39 -48.22
N PRO A 1062 -5.14 -14.55 -46.92
CA PRO A 1062 -6.17 -14.55 -45.88
C PRO A 1062 -6.80 -13.15 -45.74
N GLN A 1063 -8.13 -13.15 -45.55
CA GLN A 1063 -8.92 -11.96 -45.22
C GLN A 1063 -9.26 -11.98 -43.72
N LEU A 1064 -8.93 -10.90 -43.02
CA LEU A 1064 -8.81 -10.84 -41.57
C LEU A 1064 -9.41 -9.53 -41.03
N THR A 1065 -9.75 -9.49 -39.74
CA THR A 1065 -10.21 -8.29 -39.00
C THR A 1065 -9.59 -8.29 -37.61
N GLY A 1066 -9.42 -7.12 -37.00
CA GLY A 1066 -8.83 -7.00 -35.65
C GLY A 1066 -7.35 -7.43 -35.57
N ASP A 1067 -6.94 -7.88 -34.38
CA ASP A 1067 -5.57 -8.35 -34.11
C ASP A 1067 -5.30 -9.71 -34.75
N ILE A 1068 -4.07 -9.92 -35.24
CA ILE A 1068 -3.70 -11.08 -36.05
C ILE A 1068 -2.48 -11.78 -35.48
N THR A 1069 -2.56 -13.09 -35.25
CA THR A 1069 -1.38 -13.90 -34.87
C THR A 1069 -0.73 -14.53 -36.09
N LEU A 1070 0.50 -14.11 -36.39
CA LEU A 1070 1.43 -14.79 -37.30
C LEU A 1070 2.05 -15.99 -36.58
N GLU A 1071 2.01 -17.16 -37.22
CA GLU A 1071 2.73 -18.35 -36.81
C GLU A 1071 3.75 -18.71 -37.88
N ALA A 1072 4.94 -19.16 -37.49
CA ALA A 1072 5.91 -19.71 -38.42
C ALA A 1072 6.63 -20.92 -37.84
N GLU A 1073 6.94 -21.89 -38.70
CA GLU A 1073 7.85 -23.00 -38.38
C GLU A 1073 9.15 -22.79 -39.14
N LEU A 1074 10.26 -22.77 -38.41
CA LEU A 1074 11.60 -22.57 -38.96
C LEU A 1074 12.43 -23.83 -38.71
N THR A 1075 13.13 -24.32 -39.74
CA THR A 1075 14.01 -25.49 -39.65
C THR A 1075 15.34 -25.25 -40.34
N ASP A 1076 16.45 -25.54 -39.64
CA ASP A 1076 17.80 -25.46 -40.18
C ASP A 1076 18.75 -26.46 -39.47
N SER A 1077 19.73 -27.03 -40.17
CA SER A 1077 20.63 -28.03 -39.56
C SER A 1077 21.69 -27.42 -38.63
N SER A 1078 21.99 -26.14 -38.81
CA SER A 1078 22.84 -25.32 -37.94
C SER A 1078 22.02 -24.46 -36.96
N GLY A 1079 20.74 -24.78 -36.79
CA GLY A 1079 19.82 -24.02 -35.95
C GLY A 1079 19.55 -22.61 -36.48
N ILE A 1080 18.62 -21.92 -35.83
CA ILE A 1080 18.25 -20.53 -36.07
C ILE A 1080 19.07 -19.60 -35.16
N CYS A 1081 19.62 -18.53 -35.74
CA CYS A 1081 20.31 -17.48 -34.99
C CYS A 1081 19.29 -16.53 -34.37
N LEU A 1082 19.26 -16.49 -33.03
CA LEU A 1082 18.37 -15.63 -32.24
C LEU A 1082 19.03 -14.31 -31.79
N LEU A 1083 20.30 -14.11 -32.16
CA LEU A 1083 21.09 -12.96 -31.72
C LEU A 1083 20.60 -11.66 -32.36
N GLY A 1084 20.52 -10.61 -31.53
CA GLY A 1084 20.24 -9.23 -31.95
C GLY A 1084 21.41 -8.55 -32.71
N GLY A 1085 21.10 -7.55 -33.54
CA GLY A 1085 22.00 -6.59 -34.16
C GLY A 1085 22.51 -6.91 -35.59
N SER A 1086 22.68 -5.86 -36.40
CA SER A 1086 23.49 -5.85 -37.65
C SER A 1086 23.10 -6.88 -38.73
N GLY A 1087 21.80 -7.10 -38.97
CA GLY A 1087 21.32 -7.97 -40.07
C GLY A 1087 21.47 -9.48 -39.81
N LYS A 1088 21.61 -9.86 -38.54
CA LYS A 1088 21.76 -11.25 -38.06
C LYS A 1088 20.52 -11.80 -37.34
N GLU A 1089 19.46 -11.02 -37.32
CA GLU A 1089 18.29 -11.21 -36.44
C GLU A 1089 17.15 -11.91 -37.20
N LEU A 1090 16.29 -12.61 -36.46
CA LEU A 1090 14.99 -13.05 -36.96
C LEU A 1090 14.05 -11.84 -37.01
N ASN A 1091 13.73 -11.38 -38.21
CA ASN A 1091 13.03 -10.12 -38.44
C ASN A 1091 11.71 -10.32 -39.20
N LEU A 1092 10.64 -9.70 -38.73
CA LEU A 1092 9.38 -9.58 -39.47
C LEU A 1092 9.27 -8.17 -40.04
N PHE A 1093 9.17 -8.06 -41.37
CA PHE A 1093 8.86 -6.81 -42.05
C PHE A 1093 7.37 -6.74 -42.36
N VAL A 1094 6.72 -5.67 -41.91
CA VAL A 1094 5.33 -5.33 -42.23
C VAL A 1094 5.36 -4.08 -43.10
N ASP A 1095 4.97 -4.23 -44.38
CA ASP A 1095 4.98 -3.14 -45.38
C ASP A 1095 6.33 -2.40 -45.49
N GLY A 1096 7.43 -3.11 -45.22
CA GLY A 1096 8.79 -2.59 -45.26
C GLY A 1096 9.36 -2.09 -43.93
N ASN A 1097 8.54 -2.01 -42.87
CA ASN A 1097 9.01 -1.71 -41.51
C ASN A 1097 9.38 -3.01 -40.80
N GLY A 1098 10.66 -3.18 -40.46
CA GLY A 1098 11.19 -4.39 -39.83
C GLY A 1098 11.21 -4.32 -38.31
N ASN A 1099 10.74 -5.38 -37.65
CA ASN A 1099 10.82 -5.58 -36.20
C ASN A 1099 11.55 -6.89 -35.89
N ASN A 1100 12.44 -6.87 -34.90
CA ASN A 1100 13.10 -8.08 -34.40
C ASN A 1100 12.06 -8.91 -33.63
N VAL A 1101 11.84 -10.14 -34.07
CA VAL A 1101 10.87 -11.07 -33.46
C VAL A 1101 11.56 -12.30 -32.86
N SER A 1102 12.88 -12.23 -32.61
CA SER A 1102 13.67 -13.36 -32.09
C SER A 1102 13.20 -13.84 -30.70
N SER A 1103 12.70 -12.94 -29.85
CA SER A 1103 12.14 -13.28 -28.52
C SER A 1103 10.85 -14.11 -28.59
N TYR A 1104 10.16 -14.10 -29.75
CA TYR A 1104 8.92 -14.84 -29.99
C TYR A 1104 9.16 -16.24 -30.59
N PHE A 1105 10.42 -16.61 -30.83
CA PHE A 1105 10.81 -17.93 -31.33
C PHE A 1105 11.33 -18.83 -30.20
N SER A 1106 10.94 -20.10 -30.22
CA SER A 1106 11.58 -21.14 -29.40
C SER A 1106 11.73 -22.43 -30.17
N TYR A 1107 12.79 -23.19 -29.89
CA TYR A 1107 12.95 -24.52 -30.45
C TYR A 1107 11.87 -25.47 -29.94
N ASN A 1108 11.40 -26.36 -30.82
CA ASN A 1108 10.53 -27.46 -30.45
C ASN A 1108 11.21 -28.33 -29.38
N ARG A 1109 10.41 -29.00 -28.56
CA ARG A 1109 10.93 -29.87 -27.48
C ARG A 1109 11.96 -30.88 -27.98
N GLY A 1110 13.15 -30.87 -27.37
CA GLY A 1110 14.27 -31.73 -27.67
C GLY A 1110 14.99 -31.40 -28.99
N SER A 1111 14.75 -30.23 -29.56
CA SER A 1111 15.30 -29.82 -30.86
C SER A 1111 16.32 -28.69 -30.72
N SER A 1112 17.29 -28.69 -31.62
CA SER A 1112 18.17 -27.56 -31.92
C SER A 1112 18.09 -27.10 -33.38
N ILE A 1113 17.15 -27.68 -34.14
CA ILE A 1113 17.07 -27.51 -35.58
C ILE A 1113 15.72 -26.98 -36.03
N THR A 1114 14.64 -27.28 -35.32
CA THR A 1114 13.27 -26.88 -35.67
C THR A 1114 12.63 -26.17 -34.49
N GLY A 1115 11.99 -25.04 -34.75
CA GLY A 1115 11.22 -24.30 -33.76
C GLY A 1115 10.05 -23.56 -34.35
N LYS A 1116 9.31 -22.87 -33.48
CA LYS A 1116 8.13 -22.11 -33.84
C LYS A 1116 8.24 -20.68 -33.36
N LEU A 1117 7.77 -19.76 -34.20
CA LEU A 1117 7.53 -18.35 -33.90
C LEU A 1117 6.02 -18.12 -33.77
N MET A 1118 5.60 -17.39 -32.75
CA MET A 1118 4.23 -16.88 -32.62
C MET A 1118 4.26 -15.39 -32.29
N TYR A 1119 3.79 -14.54 -33.19
CA TYR A 1119 3.85 -13.09 -33.05
C TYR A 1119 2.50 -12.46 -33.37
N THR A 1120 1.99 -11.57 -32.51
CA THR A 1120 0.69 -10.91 -32.72
C THR A 1120 0.90 -9.49 -33.25
N LEU A 1121 0.26 -9.20 -34.38
CA LEU A 1121 0.18 -7.90 -35.01
C LEU A 1121 -1.09 -7.22 -34.55
N GLN A 1122 -0.97 -6.13 -33.79
CA GLN A 1122 -2.10 -5.36 -33.28
C GLN A 1122 -2.49 -4.23 -34.23
N SER A 1123 -3.80 -3.95 -34.33
CA SER A 1123 -4.34 -2.71 -34.93
C SER A 1123 -3.81 -2.37 -36.34
N MET A 1124 -3.77 -3.37 -37.24
CA MET A 1124 -3.40 -3.14 -38.64
C MET A 1124 -4.44 -2.28 -39.36
N SER A 1125 -4.00 -1.38 -40.24
CA SER A 1125 -4.93 -0.54 -41.02
C SER A 1125 -5.72 -1.37 -42.05
N THR A 1126 -6.92 -0.93 -42.43
CA THR A 1126 -7.69 -1.60 -43.49
C THR A 1126 -6.95 -1.53 -44.82
N GLY A 1127 -6.79 -2.66 -45.52
CA GLY A 1127 -6.06 -2.72 -46.78
C GLY A 1127 -5.32 -4.03 -47.02
N GLU A 1128 -4.48 -4.07 -48.07
CA GLU A 1128 -3.54 -5.17 -48.31
C GLU A 1128 -2.21 -4.87 -47.61
N HIS A 1129 -1.64 -5.87 -46.95
CA HIS A 1129 -0.35 -5.79 -46.27
C HIS A 1129 0.56 -6.92 -46.72
N THR A 1130 1.86 -6.64 -46.75
CA THR A 1130 2.90 -7.63 -47.05
C THR A 1130 3.73 -7.90 -45.81
N LEU A 1131 3.74 -9.17 -45.39
CA LEU A 1131 4.56 -9.69 -44.30
C LEU A 1131 5.77 -10.43 -44.90
N ILE A 1132 6.98 -10.13 -44.44
CA ILE A 1132 8.21 -10.84 -44.84
C ILE A 1132 8.92 -11.29 -43.57
N LEU A 1133 9.02 -12.59 -43.34
CA LEU A 1133 9.79 -13.15 -42.22
C LEU A 1133 11.17 -13.56 -42.73
N TRP A 1134 12.20 -12.81 -42.33
CA TRP A 1134 13.60 -13.04 -42.65
C TRP A 1134 14.30 -13.78 -41.52
N SER A 1135 14.98 -14.89 -41.82
CA SER A 1135 15.70 -15.70 -40.85
C SER A 1135 17.15 -15.94 -41.27
N VAL A 1136 18.03 -16.11 -40.28
CA VAL A 1136 19.45 -16.46 -40.45
C VAL A 1136 19.75 -17.68 -39.58
N ASP A 1137 20.55 -18.62 -40.09
CA ASP A 1137 21.00 -19.79 -39.34
C ASP A 1137 22.22 -19.48 -38.44
N GLY A 1138 22.64 -20.48 -37.65
CA GLY A 1138 23.82 -20.40 -36.78
C GLY A 1138 25.17 -20.31 -37.51
N LEU A 1139 25.23 -20.41 -38.84
CA LEU A 1139 26.45 -20.28 -39.65
C LEU A 1139 26.45 -19.03 -40.55
N GLY A 1140 25.36 -18.26 -40.56
CA GLY A 1140 25.20 -17.01 -41.32
C GLY A 1140 24.52 -17.15 -42.68
N ASN A 1141 23.94 -18.31 -43.01
CA ASN A 1141 23.10 -18.49 -44.18
C ASN A 1141 21.69 -17.93 -43.89
N SER A 1142 21.06 -17.29 -44.87
CA SER A 1142 19.78 -16.62 -44.66
C SER A 1142 18.74 -16.97 -45.71
N SER A 1143 17.48 -16.86 -45.32
CA SER A 1143 16.31 -17.10 -46.17
C SER A 1143 15.13 -16.25 -45.68
N MET A 1144 14.03 -16.25 -46.44
CA MET A 1144 12.81 -15.59 -46.02
C MET A 1144 11.58 -16.25 -46.63
N ASP A 1145 10.44 -16.03 -45.99
CA ASP A 1145 9.11 -16.30 -46.55
C ASP A 1145 8.34 -14.98 -46.74
N THR A 1146 7.32 -14.96 -47.60
CA THR A 1146 6.48 -13.77 -47.86
C THR A 1146 5.00 -14.14 -47.90
N LEU A 1147 4.18 -13.41 -47.15
CA LEU A 1147 2.73 -13.61 -47.04
C LEU A 1147 2.02 -12.28 -47.27
N THR A 1148 1.01 -12.29 -48.14
CA THR A 1148 0.15 -11.12 -48.38
C THR A 1148 -1.18 -11.34 -47.69
N ILE A 1149 -1.59 -10.42 -46.83
CA ILE A 1149 -2.86 -10.49 -46.09
C ILE A 1149 -3.75 -9.29 -46.45
N SER A 1150 -5.06 -9.40 -46.21
CA SER A 1150 -6.00 -8.29 -46.36
C SER A 1150 -6.81 -8.06 -45.09
N ILE A 1151 -6.72 -6.85 -44.53
CA ILE A 1151 -7.49 -6.41 -43.36
C ILE A 1151 -8.79 -5.78 -43.86
N LEU A 1152 -9.93 -6.31 -43.42
CA LEU A 1152 -11.27 -5.79 -43.70
C LEU A 1152 -11.64 -4.69 -42.67
N GLU A 1153 -12.71 -3.92 -42.92
CA GLU A 1153 -13.23 -2.99 -41.91
C GLU A 1153 -13.79 -3.77 -40.70
N ASP A 1154 -13.59 -3.26 -39.47
CA ASP A 1154 -14.09 -3.86 -38.21
C ASP A 1154 -15.63 -4.08 -38.14
N SER A 1155 -16.36 -3.64 -39.16
CA SER A 1155 -17.82 -3.70 -39.24
C SER A 1155 -18.39 -5.06 -39.67
N ASP A 1156 -17.58 -6.00 -40.20
CA ASP A 1156 -18.08 -7.24 -40.79
C ASP A 1156 -17.57 -8.53 -40.08
N LEU A 1157 -18.29 -8.97 -39.03
CA LEU A 1157 -18.20 -10.37 -38.55
C LEU A 1157 -18.74 -11.29 -39.64
N ASP A 1158 -17.96 -12.27 -40.09
CA ASP A 1158 -18.33 -13.16 -41.20
C ASP A 1158 -18.14 -14.64 -40.86
N ILE A 1159 -18.97 -15.50 -41.44
CA ILE A 1159 -18.84 -16.96 -41.39
C ILE A 1159 -18.57 -17.47 -42.81
N THR A 1160 -17.43 -18.11 -43.03
CA THR A 1160 -17.05 -18.68 -44.32
C THR A 1160 -16.78 -20.19 -44.23
N GLU A 1161 -16.75 -20.86 -45.39
CA GLU A 1161 -16.45 -22.30 -45.49
C GLU A 1161 -17.32 -23.24 -44.62
N ALA A 1162 -18.54 -22.81 -44.29
CA ALA A 1162 -19.45 -23.60 -43.47
C ALA A 1162 -19.87 -24.90 -44.16
N LEU A 1163 -19.47 -26.03 -43.57
CA LEU A 1163 -19.79 -27.37 -44.05
C LEU A 1163 -20.11 -28.29 -42.87
N VAL A 1164 -20.83 -29.36 -43.15
CA VAL A 1164 -21.11 -30.41 -42.16
C VAL A 1164 -20.72 -31.77 -42.74
N TYR A 1165 -19.97 -32.56 -41.96
CA TYR A 1165 -19.48 -33.87 -42.39
C TYR A 1165 -19.66 -34.94 -41.29
N PRO A 1166 -20.01 -36.20 -41.66
CA PRO A 1166 -20.44 -36.64 -42.99
C PRO A 1166 -21.85 -36.13 -43.34
N ASN A 1167 -22.08 -35.73 -44.59
CA ASN A 1167 -23.40 -35.28 -45.05
C ASN A 1167 -23.65 -35.72 -46.50
N PRO A 1168 -24.58 -36.66 -46.78
CA PRO A 1168 -25.45 -37.36 -45.82
C PRO A 1168 -24.70 -38.38 -44.94
N GLY A 1169 -25.22 -38.70 -43.74
CA GLY A 1169 -24.61 -39.70 -42.85
C GLY A 1169 -25.53 -40.18 -41.71
N ASN A 1170 -25.05 -41.12 -40.86
CA ASN A 1170 -25.69 -41.58 -39.60
C ASN A 1170 -24.90 -41.15 -38.34
N GLY A 1171 -25.56 -40.83 -37.22
CA GLY A 1171 -24.91 -40.49 -35.94
C GLY A 1171 -24.19 -39.14 -35.91
N ARG A 1172 -22.99 -39.10 -35.31
CA ARG A 1172 -22.19 -37.88 -35.04
C ARG A 1172 -21.87 -37.06 -36.30
N ARG A 1173 -21.99 -35.74 -36.20
CA ARG A 1173 -21.69 -34.76 -37.26
C ARG A 1173 -20.76 -33.69 -36.75
N CYS A 1174 -19.85 -33.24 -37.61
CA CYS A 1174 -19.00 -32.10 -37.34
C CYS A 1174 -19.43 -30.95 -38.23
N PHE A 1175 -19.83 -29.83 -37.64
CA PHE A 1175 -19.98 -28.55 -38.33
C PHE A 1175 -18.62 -27.87 -38.33
N SER A 1176 -18.06 -27.64 -39.50
CA SER A 1176 -16.80 -26.96 -39.70
C SER A 1176 -17.06 -25.65 -40.41
N PHE A 1177 -16.48 -24.56 -39.94
CA PHE A 1177 -16.67 -23.22 -40.48
C PHE A 1177 -15.48 -22.35 -40.10
N ARG A 1178 -15.34 -21.19 -40.74
CA ARG A 1178 -14.37 -20.16 -40.38
C ARG A 1178 -15.10 -18.91 -39.91
N ILE A 1179 -14.55 -18.21 -38.93
CA ILE A 1179 -15.05 -16.91 -38.48
C ILE A 1179 -13.96 -15.85 -38.58
N SER A 1180 -14.34 -14.61 -38.91
CA SER A 1180 -13.39 -13.50 -39.05
C SER A 1180 -12.94 -12.89 -37.71
N GLU A 1181 -13.59 -13.20 -36.59
CA GLU A 1181 -13.25 -12.69 -35.25
C GLU A 1181 -13.69 -13.72 -34.18
N ASP A 1182 -13.10 -13.64 -32.98
CA ASP A 1182 -13.55 -14.37 -31.80
C ASP A 1182 -15.04 -14.12 -31.50
N ALA A 1183 -15.82 -15.19 -31.47
CA ALA A 1183 -17.27 -15.11 -31.34
C ALA A 1183 -17.85 -16.26 -30.54
N GLN A 1184 -18.95 -16.00 -29.82
CA GLN A 1184 -19.84 -17.05 -29.37
C GLN A 1184 -20.63 -17.58 -30.56
N VAL A 1185 -20.41 -18.84 -30.92
CA VAL A 1185 -21.08 -19.48 -32.05
C VAL A 1185 -22.12 -20.46 -31.54
N THR A 1186 -23.34 -20.36 -32.08
CA THR A 1186 -24.43 -21.31 -31.85
C THR A 1186 -24.82 -22.01 -33.15
N VAL A 1187 -24.70 -23.34 -33.19
CA VAL A 1187 -25.24 -24.17 -34.27
C VAL A 1187 -26.61 -24.68 -33.86
N SER A 1188 -27.66 -24.15 -34.49
CA SER A 1188 -29.04 -24.57 -34.30
C SER A 1188 -29.49 -25.50 -35.41
N ILE A 1189 -30.06 -26.66 -35.06
CA ILE A 1189 -30.56 -27.65 -36.01
C ILE A 1189 -32.09 -27.64 -36.00
N PHE A 1190 -32.71 -27.66 -37.19
CA PHE A 1190 -34.16 -27.60 -37.36
C PHE A 1190 -34.66 -28.68 -38.33
N THR A 1191 -35.88 -29.14 -38.10
CA THR A 1191 -36.66 -29.86 -39.12
C THR A 1191 -37.00 -28.93 -40.30
N VAL A 1192 -37.38 -29.49 -41.45
CA VAL A 1192 -37.87 -28.71 -42.61
C VAL A 1192 -39.11 -27.85 -42.27
N ALA A 1193 -39.85 -28.21 -41.21
CA ALA A 1193 -41.00 -27.45 -40.72
C ALA A 1193 -40.62 -26.30 -39.77
N GLY A 1194 -39.33 -26.08 -39.50
CA GLY A 1194 -38.82 -25.04 -38.60
C GLY A 1194 -38.86 -25.40 -37.12
N THR A 1195 -39.21 -26.63 -36.75
CA THR A 1195 -39.12 -27.11 -35.36
C THR A 1195 -37.65 -27.36 -35.00
N ARG A 1196 -37.18 -26.75 -33.91
CA ARG A 1196 -35.81 -26.88 -33.39
C ARG A 1196 -35.58 -28.29 -32.83
N ILE A 1197 -34.41 -28.83 -33.14
CA ILE A 1197 -33.93 -30.17 -32.73
C ILE A 1197 -32.91 -30.04 -31.61
N GLU A 1198 -31.90 -29.18 -31.80
CA GLU A 1198 -30.78 -29.00 -30.85
C GLU A 1198 -30.12 -27.63 -31.08
N ASP A 1199 -29.51 -27.07 -30.02
CA ASP A 1199 -28.61 -25.92 -30.09
C ASP A 1199 -27.25 -26.30 -29.50
N LEU A 1200 -26.17 -26.00 -30.23
CA LEU A 1200 -24.79 -26.27 -29.81
C LEU A 1200 -24.03 -24.95 -29.72
N THR A 1201 -23.78 -24.46 -28.51
CA THR A 1201 -23.12 -23.17 -28.28
C THR A 1201 -21.68 -23.38 -27.80
N GLN A 1202 -20.73 -22.69 -28.44
CA GLN A 1202 -19.31 -22.74 -28.10
C GLN A 1202 -18.66 -21.37 -28.36
N ILE A 1203 -17.67 -20.99 -27.55
CA ILE A 1203 -16.77 -19.86 -27.86
C ILE A 1203 -15.77 -20.34 -28.91
N CYS A 1204 -15.73 -19.66 -30.04
CA CYS A 1204 -14.89 -19.97 -31.19
C CYS A 1204 -13.91 -18.82 -31.41
N SER A 1205 -12.67 -19.16 -31.78
CA SER A 1205 -11.62 -18.17 -32.09
C SER A 1205 -11.62 -17.80 -33.57
N GLN A 1206 -11.05 -16.66 -33.94
CA GLN A 1206 -10.81 -16.27 -35.33
C GLN A 1206 -10.17 -17.43 -36.14
N GLY A 1207 -10.67 -17.66 -37.35
CA GLY A 1207 -10.24 -18.74 -38.23
C GLY A 1207 -11.09 -20.00 -38.14
N TYR A 1208 -10.49 -21.18 -38.38
CA TYR A 1208 -11.20 -22.46 -38.53
C TYR A 1208 -11.69 -23.04 -37.20
N ASN A 1209 -12.96 -23.44 -37.16
CA ASN A 1209 -13.62 -23.98 -35.99
C ASN A 1209 -14.42 -25.24 -36.31
N GLN A 1210 -14.65 -26.07 -35.29
CA GLN A 1210 -15.46 -27.28 -35.36
C GLN A 1210 -16.41 -27.40 -34.17
N ILE A 1211 -17.70 -27.64 -34.44
CA ILE A 1211 -18.72 -27.96 -33.42
C ILE A 1211 -19.30 -29.34 -33.72
N LEU A 1212 -19.19 -30.25 -32.75
CA LEU A 1212 -19.63 -31.64 -32.91
C LEU A 1212 -21.06 -31.84 -32.38
N TRP A 1213 -21.95 -32.33 -33.24
CA TRP A 1213 -23.27 -32.82 -32.87
C TRP A 1213 -23.25 -34.33 -32.69
N ASN A 1214 -23.89 -34.83 -31.63
CA ASN A 1214 -23.99 -36.25 -31.33
C ASN A 1214 -25.01 -37.01 -32.22
N GLY A 1215 -25.86 -36.29 -32.97
CA GLY A 1215 -26.93 -36.86 -33.79
C GLY A 1215 -28.24 -37.13 -33.05
N LEU A 1216 -28.38 -36.61 -31.83
CA LEU A 1216 -29.57 -36.71 -30.98
C LEU A 1216 -30.29 -35.35 -30.92
N ASP A 1217 -31.57 -35.35 -30.64
CA ASP A 1217 -32.30 -34.14 -30.26
C ASP A 1217 -32.06 -33.77 -28.78
N HIS A 1218 -32.64 -32.64 -28.36
CA HIS A 1218 -32.51 -32.10 -27.00
C HIS A 1218 -32.97 -33.03 -25.88
N ASP A 1219 -33.86 -33.98 -26.18
CA ASP A 1219 -34.34 -34.98 -25.21
C ASP A 1219 -33.43 -36.24 -25.18
N GLY A 1220 -32.38 -36.27 -26.02
CA GLY A 1220 -31.43 -37.37 -26.15
C GLY A 1220 -31.90 -38.47 -27.10
N ASP A 1221 -32.96 -38.26 -27.87
CA ASP A 1221 -33.49 -39.24 -28.82
C ASP A 1221 -32.83 -39.13 -30.20
N PRO A 1222 -32.61 -40.25 -30.92
CA PRO A 1222 -32.10 -40.18 -32.28
C PRO A 1222 -33.11 -39.52 -33.22
N VAL A 1223 -32.66 -38.60 -34.06
CA VAL A 1223 -33.55 -37.94 -35.03
C VAL A 1223 -33.96 -38.88 -36.18
N ALA A 1224 -35.09 -38.61 -36.83
CA ALA A 1224 -35.59 -39.41 -37.96
C ALA A 1224 -34.72 -39.21 -39.22
N SER A 1225 -34.70 -40.18 -40.14
CA SER A 1225 -34.04 -39.99 -41.44
C SER A 1225 -34.75 -38.93 -42.27
N GLY A 1226 -33.99 -38.02 -42.86
CA GLY A 1226 -34.53 -36.93 -43.66
C GLY A 1226 -33.61 -35.71 -43.72
N PRO A 1227 -33.99 -34.69 -44.50
CA PRO A 1227 -33.30 -33.42 -44.54
C PRO A 1227 -33.65 -32.56 -43.32
N TYR A 1228 -32.64 -31.88 -42.79
CA TYR A 1228 -32.71 -30.89 -41.73
C TYR A 1228 -32.00 -29.61 -42.19
N ILE A 1229 -32.35 -28.48 -41.58
CA ILE A 1229 -31.72 -27.19 -41.81
C ILE A 1229 -30.85 -26.92 -40.59
N TYR A 1230 -29.61 -26.50 -40.79
CA TYR A 1230 -28.81 -25.92 -39.70
C TYR A 1230 -28.62 -24.43 -39.93
N LYS A 1231 -28.49 -23.69 -38.83
CA LYS A 1231 -28.12 -22.29 -38.77
C LYS A 1231 -26.90 -22.19 -37.86
N ILE A 1232 -25.82 -21.60 -38.35
CA ILE A 1232 -24.67 -21.20 -37.55
C ILE A 1232 -24.84 -19.71 -37.30
N ASN A 1233 -24.92 -19.29 -36.03
CA ASN A 1233 -25.01 -17.89 -35.63
C ASN A 1233 -23.77 -17.53 -34.83
N ALA A 1234 -23.02 -16.51 -35.23
CA ALA A 1234 -21.87 -16.02 -34.49
C ALA A 1234 -22.16 -14.63 -33.91
N GLU A 1235 -21.80 -14.41 -32.64
CA GLU A 1235 -21.90 -13.13 -31.93
C GLU A 1235 -20.52 -12.75 -31.38
N ALA A 1236 -19.98 -11.60 -31.81
CA ALA A 1236 -18.63 -11.15 -31.45
C ALA A 1236 -18.47 -10.92 -29.94
N LEU A 1237 -17.27 -11.23 -29.40
CA LEU A 1237 -16.98 -11.11 -27.96
C LEU A 1237 -16.43 -9.73 -27.50
N GLY A 1238 -16.25 -8.78 -28.43
CA GLY A 1238 -15.62 -7.46 -28.16
C GLY A 1238 -16.51 -6.39 -27.47
N THR A 1239 -15.86 -5.33 -26.97
CA THR A 1239 -16.40 -4.23 -26.13
C THR A 1239 -17.19 -3.14 -26.86
N SER A 1240 -17.56 -3.33 -28.14
CA SER A 1240 -18.24 -2.28 -28.89
C SER A 1240 -19.71 -2.10 -28.43
N VAL A 1241 -20.21 -0.86 -28.50
CA VAL A 1241 -21.57 -0.45 -28.06
C VAL A 1241 -22.70 -1.09 -28.91
N PHE A 1242 -22.36 -1.92 -29.91
CA PHE A 1242 -23.29 -2.57 -30.82
C PHE A 1242 -23.04 -4.08 -30.87
N SER A 1243 -24.07 -4.90 -30.62
CA SER A 1243 -24.00 -6.36 -30.80
C SER A 1243 -23.79 -6.71 -32.28
N ARG A 1244 -22.60 -7.20 -32.64
CA ARG A 1244 -22.27 -7.66 -34.00
C ARG A 1244 -22.59 -9.15 -34.12
N THR A 1245 -23.48 -9.51 -35.04
CA THR A 1245 -23.90 -10.90 -35.28
C THR A 1245 -23.92 -11.23 -36.77
N THR A 1246 -23.60 -12.47 -37.12
CA THR A 1246 -23.72 -12.99 -38.50
C THR A 1246 -24.26 -14.42 -38.49
N GLU A 1247 -24.88 -14.83 -39.59
CA GLU A 1247 -25.54 -16.13 -39.70
C GLU A 1247 -25.29 -16.81 -41.04
N GLU A 1248 -25.05 -18.13 -41.00
CA GLU A 1248 -24.90 -18.97 -42.18
C GLU A 1248 -25.82 -20.19 -42.10
N PHE A 1249 -26.48 -20.54 -43.21
CA PHE A 1249 -27.47 -21.61 -43.25
C PHE A 1249 -27.02 -22.74 -44.19
N GLY A 1250 -27.32 -23.98 -43.81
CA GLY A 1250 -27.12 -25.11 -44.70
C GLY A 1250 -28.11 -26.25 -44.47
N ILE A 1251 -27.97 -27.29 -45.29
CA ILE A 1251 -28.82 -28.48 -45.25
C ILE A 1251 -27.97 -29.66 -44.81
N LEU A 1252 -28.43 -30.40 -43.80
CA LEU A 1252 -27.84 -31.68 -43.40
C LEU A 1252 -28.85 -32.81 -43.54
N ALA A 1253 -28.42 -33.92 -44.12
CA ALA A 1253 -29.25 -35.10 -44.39
C ALA A 1253 -28.86 -36.24 -43.45
N VAL A 1254 -29.83 -36.67 -42.63
CA VAL A 1254 -29.66 -37.81 -41.72
C VAL A 1254 -30.16 -39.08 -42.39
N ILE A 1255 -29.32 -40.11 -42.39
CA ILE A 1255 -29.64 -41.48 -42.82
C ILE A 1255 -29.53 -42.36 -41.57
N ARG A 1256 -30.57 -43.10 -41.21
CA ARG A 1256 -30.46 -44.17 -40.20
C ARG A 1256 -29.97 -45.43 -40.89
N GLU A 1257 -29.07 -46.15 -40.25
CA GLU A 1257 -28.83 -47.56 -40.60
C GLU A 1257 -30.00 -48.38 -40.03
N ASP A 1258 -30.64 -49.19 -40.89
CA ASP A 1258 -31.75 -50.09 -40.54
C ASP A 1258 -31.33 -51.22 -39.59
#